data_AF-A0A7E4V7L3-F1
#
_entry.id   AF-A0A7E4V7L3-F1
#
_cell.length_a   1.000
_cell.length_b   1.000
_cell.length_c   1.000
_cell.angle_alpha   90.00
_cell.angle_beta   90.00
_cell.angle_gamma   90.00
#
_symmetry.space_group_name_H-M   'P 1'
#
loop_
_entity.id
_entity.type
_entity.pdbx_description
1 polymer ?
#
loop_
_entity_poly.entity_id
_entity_poly.type
_entity_poly.pdbx_seq_one_letter_code
_entity_poly.pdbx_strand_id
1 'polypeptide(L)'
;MTLNAGKACRDSGSGDRSPEAMDMSEMFSHEDGLVSDVWILGWGCDSLTFGFKMFDVFRDVTTVPHSFKTAAIYLFTSDLLSRRGRFLQALQIRRQRQTSPNPVVIHFGNILVMKNRKPDERRSSARFNPAAAEPLLVIDSPPHRQRSNSRLAPSLPSACGSGTPTNTTAAISPTPDDVLDAEASVKSRKPASRHRSNSSDDDDAGSDEKLGLIASLRSYPKGVFFMLGNEFCERFSFYGMRAVLMMYFIHQHQFEASTAKMFFHGFVSIAYLTPLLGSIAADNYFGRFKVILWVSLLYVLGHALLSVGALPYFAYSIQTTLDFSGLLIIALATGGIKPCVSAFAADQFEPNQHRQRAQFFSFFYFAINGGSLVAIMLTPLLRGRVSCFGSPYCFPLAFGVPGVLMLLAFILFLSGWRFYKITPAKKGNVVFKVVKCIGVAMKGKFGALCKREDKKPHWVDYASPKYSDSLIAGVKSLLAVSLLFVPFIFFWALFDQQGSTWVLQASQMDGRVGPFTILPDQMNTLNPLIVLIMVPIFEAFIYPLTAKFVEITPLRKMGVGGLLAAFSFVMAGCLQLKVNATLETLPSSGNVFVQTFGSVETTLGGIVLPPGEKTEVPIGEHNLVFGDKNEAFNTTGSAFALGVFGSPPTIVSFPYSLDKAANGETRLILLVPDSAGLGDSSVVVQDSKGKVSVSGEAKSETVLNIKPGIYSSNEYTIRWGKGCESATVDECEGKKSFLAHSGAVHIAYLEEDAIEVRNVVRANGVSVLWQIPQFFVITLGEVLLSVTGLEFSYSQASPNMKSVLQAMWLLTTFAGNMIDMGISGLKPFTNAAFEFFFYALLMFVVIGVFILISLRYNYVDEEALESQVDEDEAKEDPDENEKAHDSEKAAITEHDSTASEKTEKKKIESPS
;
A
#
# COMPACT_ATOMS: atom_id res chain seq x y z
N MET A 1 56.19 -11.08 -4.46
CA MET A 1 57.34 -11.83 -3.92
C MET A 1 56.88 -13.21 -3.48
N THR A 2 57.82 -14.15 -3.45
CA THR A 2 57.64 -15.61 -3.37
C THR A 2 57.39 -16.16 -1.97
N LEU A 3 56.84 -17.39 -1.92
CA LEU A 3 56.91 -18.35 -0.80
C LEU A 3 56.09 -17.97 0.46
N ASN A 4 55.63 -18.90 1.31
CA ASN A 4 56.07 -20.30 1.49
C ASN A 4 54.92 -21.23 1.93
N ALA A 5 55.09 -22.54 1.74
CA ALA A 5 54.11 -23.57 2.13
C ALA A 5 54.71 -24.60 3.11
N GLY A 6 53.85 -25.10 4.01
CA GLY A 6 53.96 -26.44 4.62
C GLY A 6 54.97 -26.66 5.76
N LYS A 7 54.49 -27.23 6.88
CA LYS A 7 54.61 -28.68 7.16
C LYS A 7 54.26 -29.02 8.63
N ALA A 8 53.35 -29.99 8.80
CA ALA A 8 53.44 -31.03 9.81
C ALA A 8 52.58 -32.24 9.38
N CYS A 9 53.23 -33.31 8.95
CA CYS A 9 52.67 -34.67 8.84
C CYS A 9 53.26 -35.49 10.02
N ARG A 10 52.94 -36.75 10.34
CA ARG A 10 52.05 -37.84 9.86
C ARG A 10 51.97 -38.86 11.06
N ASP A 11 51.00 -39.77 11.21
CA ASP A 11 50.91 -41.14 10.64
C ASP A 11 49.55 -41.73 11.14
N SER A 12 48.63 -42.27 10.30
CA SER A 12 48.45 -43.71 9.95
C SER A 12 48.66 -44.73 11.10
N GLY A 13 47.73 -45.62 11.51
CA GLY A 13 46.38 -46.01 11.08
C GLY A 13 45.74 -46.91 12.18
N SER A 14 44.82 -47.87 11.99
CA SER A 14 44.02 -48.35 10.83
C SER A 14 43.04 -49.47 11.27
N GLY A 15 41.80 -49.52 10.74
CA GLY A 15 40.78 -50.58 10.97
C GLY A 15 39.48 -50.05 11.63
N ASP A 16 38.30 -50.64 11.44
CA ASP A 16 37.84 -51.69 10.50
C ASP A 16 36.29 -51.58 10.34
N ARG A 17 35.75 -51.96 9.16
CA ARG A 17 34.32 -52.23 8.82
C ARG A 17 33.21 -51.15 8.88
N SER A 18 32.24 -51.43 7.99
CA SER A 18 30.89 -50.90 7.70
C SER A 18 29.93 -50.67 8.88
N PRO A 19 28.81 -49.95 8.66
CA PRO A 19 27.55 -50.69 8.45
C PRO A 19 26.60 -50.14 7.36
N GLU A 20 25.57 -50.93 7.06
CA GLU A 20 24.42 -50.65 6.19
C GLU A 20 23.36 -49.75 6.87
N ALA A 21 22.30 -49.43 6.13
CA ALA A 21 21.24 -48.51 6.52
C ALA A 21 20.28 -49.06 7.60
N MET A 22 19.61 -48.16 8.34
CA MET A 22 18.26 -48.44 8.84
C MET A 22 17.41 -47.16 8.96
N ASP A 23 16.09 -47.39 8.91
CA ASP A 23 14.99 -46.45 8.76
C ASP A 23 14.70 -45.62 10.03
N MET A 24 14.04 -44.46 9.90
CA MET A 24 13.48 -43.68 11.01
C MET A 24 12.02 -43.31 10.74
N SER A 25 11.14 -44.26 11.05
CA SER A 25 9.75 -43.99 11.41
C SER A 25 9.55 -44.33 12.90
N GLU A 26 8.59 -43.65 13.53
CA GLU A 26 8.17 -43.79 14.94
C GLU A 26 9.19 -43.40 16.04
N MET A 27 9.13 -42.13 16.49
CA MET A 27 9.35 -41.80 17.90
C MET A 27 8.38 -40.72 18.41
N PHE A 28 7.40 -41.21 19.18
CA PHE A 28 6.65 -40.55 20.25
C PHE A 28 5.56 -39.49 19.96
N SER A 29 4.36 -39.89 20.38
CA SER A 29 3.19 -39.09 20.70
C SER A 29 3.04 -38.90 22.23
N HIS A 30 2.17 -37.96 22.63
CA HIS A 30 1.60 -37.73 23.97
C HIS A 30 2.52 -37.44 25.17
N GLU A 31 2.34 -36.25 25.75
CA GLU A 31 2.10 -36.09 27.20
C GLU A 31 1.23 -34.84 27.47
N ASP A 32 0.30 -34.94 28.42
CA ASP A 32 -0.58 -33.87 28.91
C ASP A 32 -0.14 -33.45 30.33
N GLY A 33 -0.20 -32.16 30.71
CA GLY A 33 -0.19 -31.80 32.14
C GLY A 33 0.33 -30.43 32.61
N LEU A 34 -0.55 -29.43 32.56
CA LEU A 34 -0.80 -28.44 33.64
C LEU A 34 0.24 -27.35 34.08
N VAL A 35 -0.34 -26.18 34.38
CA VAL A 35 0.13 -25.04 35.20
C VAL A 35 0.91 -23.89 34.53
N SER A 36 0.25 -22.74 34.64
CA SER A 36 0.50 -21.34 34.28
C SER A 36 1.81 -20.66 34.68
N ASP A 37 2.01 -19.51 34.02
CA ASP A 37 2.74 -18.28 34.37
C ASP A 37 4.00 -17.93 33.57
N VAL A 38 4.17 -16.61 33.37
CA VAL A 38 5.25 -15.90 32.65
C VAL A 38 5.22 -15.95 31.10
N TRP A 39 4.16 -15.36 30.52
CA TRP A 39 4.13 -14.94 29.10
C TRP A 39 4.40 -13.43 28.91
N ILE A 40 5.51 -12.92 29.46
CA ILE A 40 6.04 -11.57 29.14
C ILE A 40 7.57 -11.68 29.06
N LEU A 41 8.20 -11.00 28.08
CA LEU A 41 9.66 -10.95 27.76
C LEU A 41 10.21 -11.91 26.66
N GLY A 42 9.38 -12.35 25.69
CA GLY A 42 9.85 -13.18 24.56
C GLY A 42 10.31 -12.46 23.27
N TRP A 43 9.88 -11.22 23.01
CA TRP A 43 9.92 -10.63 21.66
C TRP A 43 11.22 -9.88 21.27
N GLY A 44 12.29 -10.02 22.07
CA GLY A 44 13.56 -9.31 21.86
C GLY A 44 14.64 -10.09 21.10
N CYS A 45 14.55 -11.42 21.01
CA CYS A 45 15.63 -12.25 20.44
C CYS A 45 15.43 -12.62 18.97
N ASP A 46 14.20 -12.87 18.52
CA ASP A 46 13.97 -13.46 17.18
C ASP A 46 14.36 -12.56 16.01
N SER A 47 14.34 -11.24 16.17
CA SER A 47 14.82 -10.29 15.14
C SER A 47 16.33 -10.41 14.88
N LEU A 48 17.12 -10.81 15.89
CA LEU A 48 18.56 -11.08 15.73
C LEU A 48 18.77 -12.45 15.08
N THR A 49 18.03 -13.48 15.49
CA THR A 49 18.08 -14.81 14.88
C THR A 49 17.66 -14.80 13.41
N PHE A 50 16.68 -13.97 13.05
CA PHE A 50 16.27 -13.73 11.66
C PHE A 50 17.37 -13.03 10.85
N GLY A 51 18.04 -12.02 11.44
CA GLY A 51 19.20 -11.37 10.85
C GLY A 51 20.35 -12.33 10.53
N PHE A 52 20.65 -13.27 11.44
CA PHE A 52 21.66 -14.31 11.21
C PHE A 52 21.24 -15.32 10.13
N LYS A 53 19.98 -15.77 10.09
CA LYS A 53 19.50 -16.66 9.01
C LYS A 53 19.50 -15.99 7.63
N MET A 54 19.21 -14.70 7.55
CA MET A 54 19.42 -13.92 6.32
C MET A 54 20.92 -13.81 5.96
N PHE A 55 21.81 -13.74 6.95
CA PHE A 55 23.25 -13.68 6.72
C PHE A 55 23.83 -14.98 6.13
N ASP A 56 23.32 -16.15 6.53
CA ASP A 56 23.66 -17.43 5.88
C ASP A 56 23.24 -17.43 4.39
N VAL A 57 22.06 -16.88 4.06
CA VAL A 57 21.63 -16.69 2.66
C VAL A 57 22.57 -15.76 1.87
N PHE A 58 23.14 -14.73 2.50
CA PHE A 58 24.17 -13.87 1.87
C PHE A 58 25.55 -14.55 1.71
N ARG A 59 25.89 -15.51 2.57
CA ARG A 59 27.15 -16.26 2.48
C ARG A 59 27.17 -17.15 1.24
N ASP A 60 26.08 -17.89 1.03
CA ASP A 60 26.05 -18.99 0.06
C ASP A 60 25.71 -18.56 -1.39
N VAL A 61 25.47 -17.25 -1.62
CA VAL A 61 25.38 -16.69 -2.98
C VAL A 61 26.78 -16.42 -3.55
N THR A 62 27.20 -17.28 -4.46
CA THR A 62 28.50 -17.27 -5.15
C THR A 62 28.66 -16.16 -6.20
N THR A 63 27.57 -15.49 -6.59
CA THR A 63 27.53 -14.51 -7.70
C THR A 63 27.66 -13.04 -7.29
N VAL A 64 27.72 -12.71 -5.99
CA VAL A 64 27.86 -11.31 -5.53
C VAL A 64 29.34 -10.87 -5.55
N PRO A 65 29.69 -9.74 -6.22
CA PRO A 65 31.06 -9.24 -6.26
C PRO A 65 31.67 -9.01 -4.87
N HIS A 66 32.95 -9.38 -4.73
CA HIS A 66 33.67 -9.32 -3.45
C HIS A 66 33.71 -7.91 -2.83
N SER A 67 33.70 -6.87 -3.66
CA SER A 67 33.61 -5.45 -3.23
C SER A 67 32.31 -5.16 -2.45
N PHE A 68 31.18 -5.73 -2.88
CA PHE A 68 29.88 -5.54 -2.24
C PHE A 68 29.80 -6.27 -0.88
N LYS A 69 30.34 -7.50 -0.81
CA LYS A 69 30.47 -8.26 0.44
C LYS A 69 31.32 -7.48 1.47
N THR A 70 32.45 -6.89 1.04
CA THR A 70 33.32 -6.09 1.91
C THR A 70 32.64 -4.79 2.39
N ALA A 71 31.94 -4.07 1.52
CA ALA A 71 31.26 -2.82 1.88
C ALA A 71 30.13 -3.04 2.90
N ALA A 72 29.32 -4.08 2.72
CA ALA A 72 28.26 -4.44 3.67
C ALA A 72 28.83 -4.76 5.07
N ILE A 73 29.91 -5.56 5.14
CA ILE A 73 30.58 -5.91 6.40
C ILE A 73 31.13 -4.65 7.10
N TYR A 74 31.77 -3.74 6.37
CA TYR A 74 32.38 -2.54 6.94
C TYR A 74 31.33 -1.56 7.50
N LEU A 75 30.19 -1.41 6.81
CA LEU A 75 29.09 -0.56 7.26
C LEU A 75 28.40 -1.14 8.51
N PHE A 76 28.16 -2.46 8.55
CA PHE A 76 27.48 -3.09 9.68
C PHE A 76 28.35 -3.18 10.94
N THR A 77 29.65 -3.47 10.79
CA THR A 77 30.57 -3.58 11.95
C THR A 77 30.94 -2.23 12.54
N SER A 78 31.07 -1.18 11.73
CA SER A 78 31.43 0.16 12.22
C SER A 78 30.33 0.81 13.06
N ASP A 79 29.06 0.67 12.69
CA ASP A 79 27.95 1.21 13.50
C ASP A 79 27.74 0.40 14.80
N LEU A 80 27.88 -0.93 14.78
CA LEU A 80 27.80 -1.75 16.00
C LEU A 80 28.90 -1.39 17.02
N LEU A 81 30.15 -1.25 16.56
CA LEU A 81 31.28 -0.86 17.42
C LEU A 81 31.13 0.58 17.94
N SER A 82 30.66 1.51 17.09
CA SER A 82 30.38 2.90 17.44
C SER A 82 29.28 3.04 18.50
N ARG A 83 28.24 2.19 18.47
CA ARG A 83 27.17 2.16 19.48
C ARG A 83 27.64 1.51 20.79
N ARG A 84 28.39 0.40 20.72
CA ARG A 84 28.92 -0.29 21.91
C ARG A 84 29.91 0.58 22.70
N GLY A 85 30.78 1.32 22.02
CA GLY A 85 31.70 2.27 22.67
C GLY A 85 30.97 3.38 23.44
N ARG A 86 30.00 4.05 22.80
CA ARG A 86 29.21 5.11 23.43
C ARG A 86 28.37 4.62 24.61
N PHE A 87 27.83 3.41 24.55
CA PHE A 87 27.05 2.80 25.64
C PHE A 87 27.92 2.49 26.87
N LEU A 88 29.13 1.94 26.68
CA LEU A 88 30.07 1.67 27.78
C LEU A 88 30.56 2.96 28.45
N GLN A 89 30.83 3.99 27.65
CA GLN A 89 31.26 5.31 28.15
C GLN A 89 30.15 5.98 28.99
N ALA A 90 28.89 5.89 28.55
CA ALA A 90 27.73 6.37 29.31
C ALA A 90 27.54 5.62 30.65
N LEU A 91 27.79 4.30 30.67
CA LEU A 91 27.72 3.49 31.89
C LEU A 91 28.84 3.83 32.89
N GLN A 92 30.07 4.09 32.44
CA GLN A 92 31.16 4.52 33.32
C GLN A 92 30.88 5.90 33.96
N ILE A 93 30.38 6.86 33.17
CA ILE A 93 30.00 8.20 33.67
C ILE A 93 28.87 8.10 34.71
N ARG A 94 27.90 7.20 34.52
CA ARG A 94 26.80 6.99 35.46
C ARG A 94 27.25 6.31 36.76
N ARG A 95 28.24 5.41 36.70
CA ARG A 95 28.79 4.70 37.87
C ARG A 95 29.66 5.60 38.76
N GLN A 96 30.40 6.56 38.19
CA GLN A 96 31.18 7.53 38.97
C GLN A 96 30.31 8.57 39.71
N ARG A 97 29.09 8.85 39.25
CA ARG A 97 28.19 9.83 39.89
C ARG A 97 27.45 9.33 41.14
N GLN A 98 27.58 8.06 41.51
CA GLN A 98 26.87 7.47 42.65
C GLN A 98 27.76 7.18 43.88
N THR A 99 29.06 7.50 43.85
CA THR A 99 29.99 7.17 44.95
C THR A 99 31.02 8.27 45.26
N SER A 100 30.58 9.35 45.93
CA SER A 100 31.37 10.08 46.96
C SER A 100 30.54 11.23 47.57
N PRO A 101 30.61 11.48 48.89
CA PRO A 101 30.19 12.76 49.48
C PRO A 101 31.27 13.86 49.29
N ASN A 102 30.86 15.13 49.42
CA ASN A 102 31.76 16.30 49.44
C ASN A 102 32.50 16.42 50.79
N PRO A 103 33.68 17.07 50.82
CA PRO A 103 33.69 18.46 51.30
C PRO A 103 34.55 19.44 50.47
N VAL A 104 34.46 20.73 50.87
CA VAL A 104 34.99 21.93 50.19
C VAL A 104 36.51 22.11 50.31
N VAL A 105 37.19 22.49 49.22
CA VAL A 105 38.45 23.27 49.24
C VAL A 105 38.49 24.26 48.06
N ILE A 106 38.99 25.47 48.29
CA ILE A 106 39.22 26.55 47.30
C ILE A 106 40.69 26.51 46.86
N HIS A 107 41.02 26.71 45.57
CA HIS A 107 42.30 27.34 45.17
C HIS A 107 42.31 27.90 43.74
N PHE A 108 43.00 29.04 43.58
CA PHE A 108 43.33 29.72 42.30
C PHE A 108 44.59 29.12 41.64
N GLY A 109 44.73 29.22 40.30
CA GLY A 109 46.06 29.47 39.68
C GLY A 109 46.48 28.69 38.41
N ASN A 110 46.47 29.40 37.27
CA ASN A 110 47.59 29.57 36.30
C ASN A 110 48.16 28.46 35.35
N ILE A 111 48.08 28.81 34.04
CA ILE A 111 49.15 28.87 33.00
C ILE A 111 49.69 27.59 32.31
N LEU A 112 49.41 27.45 30.99
CA LEU A 112 50.31 27.33 29.79
C LEU A 112 49.44 26.87 28.58
N VAL A 113 49.34 27.48 27.38
CA VAL A 113 50.20 28.25 26.44
C VAL A 113 51.05 27.40 25.47
N MET A 114 50.52 27.20 24.24
CA MET A 114 51.19 27.31 22.91
C MET A 114 50.05 27.48 21.88
N LYS A 115 49.92 28.46 20.96
CA LYS A 115 50.79 29.41 20.21
C LYS A 115 51.30 28.90 18.85
N ASN A 116 50.57 29.24 17.78
CA ASN A 116 51.06 29.60 16.42
C ASN A 116 49.86 29.98 15.51
N ARG A 117 49.92 30.83 14.48
CA ARG A 117 50.65 32.11 14.24
C ARG A 117 49.96 32.81 13.02
N LYS A 118 49.77 34.14 13.03
CA LYS A 118 49.25 34.94 11.87
C LYS A 118 50.37 35.30 10.85
N PRO A 119 50.04 35.88 9.67
CA PRO A 119 49.92 37.36 9.47
C PRO A 119 48.55 37.75 8.84
N ASP A 120 47.89 38.89 9.14
CA ASP A 120 48.20 40.33 8.90
C ASP A 120 48.19 40.73 7.40
N GLU A 121 47.72 41.89 6.97
CA GLU A 121 47.39 43.17 7.66
C GLU A 121 45.84 43.37 7.88
N ARG A 122 45.18 44.55 8.03
CA ARG A 122 45.53 46.00 8.00
C ARG A 122 44.60 46.84 8.92
N ARG A 123 44.71 48.19 8.86
CA ARG A 123 44.01 49.24 9.64
C ARG A 123 42.88 49.90 8.81
N SER A 124 41.87 50.63 9.34
CA SER A 124 42.00 51.76 10.29
C SER A 124 40.74 52.20 11.09
N SER A 125 41.02 52.83 12.24
CA SER A 125 40.26 53.79 13.10
C SER A 125 39.13 54.64 12.46
N ALA A 126 38.17 55.24 13.19
CA ALA A 126 38.19 55.80 14.57
C ALA A 126 36.77 55.85 15.22
N ARG A 127 36.57 55.65 16.54
CA ARG A 127 36.66 56.60 17.69
C ARG A 127 35.57 57.72 17.72
N PHE A 128 34.51 57.54 18.53
CA PHE A 128 34.10 58.42 19.66
C PHE A 128 32.72 58.02 20.22
N ASN A 129 32.58 58.12 21.56
CA ASN A 129 31.36 58.15 22.38
C ASN A 129 31.58 59.37 23.33
N PRO A 130 30.58 60.13 23.83
CA PRO A 130 29.61 59.59 24.80
C PRO A 130 28.23 60.31 24.87
N ALA A 131 27.46 59.91 25.90
CA ALA A 131 26.35 60.60 26.59
C ALA A 131 24.95 60.57 25.95
N ALA A 132 23.84 60.61 26.71
CA ALA A 132 23.48 60.05 28.04
C ALA A 132 22.06 60.54 28.40
N ALA A 133 21.12 59.64 28.74
CA ALA A 133 19.95 59.92 29.60
C ALA A 133 19.19 58.62 29.95
N GLU A 134 19.27 58.22 31.22
CA GLU A 134 18.38 57.27 31.93
C GLU A 134 17.09 58.01 32.41
N PRO A 135 16.22 57.55 33.35
CA PRO A 135 16.13 56.30 34.16
C PRO A 135 14.69 55.70 34.22
N LEU A 136 14.18 54.91 35.20
CA LEU A 136 14.56 54.31 36.51
C LEU A 136 13.76 52.95 36.60
N LEU A 137 14.24 51.82 37.14
CA LEU A 137 14.19 51.32 38.55
C LEU A 137 12.77 51.40 39.19
N VAL A 138 12.23 50.45 39.98
CA VAL A 138 12.72 49.71 41.19
C VAL A 138 11.84 48.42 41.38
N ILE A 139 12.37 47.18 41.47
CA ILE A 139 12.56 46.30 42.67
C ILE A 139 11.36 46.19 43.65
N ASP A 140 10.80 44.98 43.90
CA ASP A 140 10.76 44.36 45.26
C ASP A 140 10.13 42.94 45.35
N SER A 141 10.43 42.25 46.47
CA SER A 141 9.80 41.03 47.01
C SER A 141 10.16 40.97 48.51
N PRO A 142 9.27 40.63 49.49
CA PRO A 142 8.82 39.23 49.78
C PRO A 142 7.47 39.21 50.61
N PRO A 143 7.21 38.46 51.73
CA PRO A 143 7.56 37.10 52.22
C PRO A 143 6.38 36.23 52.83
N HIS A 144 6.60 34.90 53.02
CA HIS A 144 6.02 33.99 54.09
C HIS A 144 4.46 33.82 54.26
N ARG A 145 3.85 32.77 54.89
CA ARG A 145 4.25 31.86 56.00
C ARG A 145 3.36 30.57 56.18
N GLN A 146 3.99 29.40 56.41
CA GLN A 146 3.66 28.24 57.30
C GLN A 146 2.37 27.36 57.32
N ARG A 147 2.64 26.02 57.32
CA ARG A 147 2.00 24.87 58.07
C ARG A 147 0.58 24.40 57.61
N SER A 148 0.20 23.10 57.71
CA SER A 148 0.62 22.00 58.62
C SER A 148 0.58 20.57 57.99
N ASN A 149 0.98 19.54 58.77
CA ASN A 149 1.08 18.11 58.39
C ASN A 149 -0.12 17.26 58.89
N SER A 150 -0.52 16.20 58.15
CA SER A 150 -0.73 14.79 58.63
C SER A 150 -1.52 13.95 57.59
N ARG A 151 -1.04 12.77 57.12
CA ARG A 151 -1.20 11.40 57.71
C ARG A 151 -2.68 10.91 57.61
N LEU A 152 -3.10 9.90 56.83
CA LEU A 152 -2.87 8.44 56.97
C LEU A 152 -3.47 7.64 55.76
N ALA A 153 -3.00 6.40 55.54
CA ALA A 153 -3.77 5.28 54.90
C ALA A 153 -4.44 4.43 56.04
N PRO A 154 -5.26 3.34 55.86
CA PRO A 154 -5.35 2.41 54.69
C PRO A 154 -6.74 1.71 54.46
N SER A 155 -6.73 0.59 53.72
CA SER A 155 -7.47 -0.69 53.92
C SER A 155 -8.65 -1.13 53.02
N LEU A 156 -8.63 -2.44 52.70
CA LEU A 156 -9.64 -3.30 52.04
C LEU A 156 -10.70 -3.81 53.04
N PRO A 157 -11.87 -4.33 52.58
CA PRO A 157 -12.11 -5.77 52.29
C PRO A 157 -12.83 -5.99 50.93
N SER A 158 -12.80 -7.10 50.15
CA SER A 158 -12.67 -8.57 50.30
C SER A 158 -14.00 -9.36 50.38
N ALA A 159 -14.12 -10.41 49.55
CA ALA A 159 -15.08 -11.55 49.58
C ALA A 159 -16.55 -11.28 49.14
N CYS A 160 -17.39 -12.23 48.69
CA CYS A 160 -17.25 -13.50 47.93
C CYS A 160 -18.66 -14.05 47.56
N GLY A 161 -18.75 -14.99 46.61
CA GLY A 161 -19.94 -15.85 46.34
C GLY A 161 -20.84 -15.38 45.19
N SER A 162 -21.07 -16.11 44.09
CA SER A 162 -21.55 -17.50 43.87
C SER A 162 -23.09 -17.60 43.82
N GLY A 163 -23.68 -17.94 42.65
CA GLY A 163 -25.12 -18.17 42.55
C GLY A 163 -25.74 -18.09 41.14
N THR A 164 -25.31 -18.93 40.20
CA THR A 164 -26.19 -19.45 39.13
C THR A 164 -27.24 -20.40 39.77
N PRO A 165 -28.44 -20.66 39.17
CA PRO A 165 -28.52 -21.18 37.80
C PRO A 165 -29.80 -20.94 36.93
N THR A 166 -29.57 -20.95 35.61
CA THR A 166 -30.34 -21.63 34.53
C THR A 166 -31.84 -21.39 34.27
N ASN A 167 -32.19 -21.64 32.98
CA ASN A 167 -33.47 -22.06 32.38
C ASN A 167 -34.31 -20.99 31.67
N THR A 168 -34.79 -21.17 30.43
CA THR A 168 -34.44 -22.09 29.31
C THR A 168 -35.00 -21.51 27.98
N THR A 169 -34.60 -22.03 26.81
CA THR A 169 -35.35 -22.22 25.51
C THR A 169 -36.62 -21.38 25.18
N ALA A 170 -36.94 -21.02 23.93
CA ALA A 170 -36.33 -21.31 22.63
C ALA A 170 -36.86 -20.34 21.54
N ALA A 171 -36.13 -20.33 20.43
CA ALA A 171 -36.50 -19.80 19.11
C ALA A 171 -37.87 -20.25 18.57
N ILE A 172 -38.48 -19.42 17.71
CA ILE A 172 -38.87 -19.70 16.31
C ILE A 172 -39.71 -18.52 15.74
N SER A 173 -39.47 -18.19 14.47
CA SER A 173 -40.16 -17.20 13.61
C SER A 173 -41.48 -17.77 12.99
N PRO A 174 -42.23 -17.16 12.04
CA PRO A 174 -42.02 -15.88 11.31
C PRO A 174 -43.31 -15.00 11.08
N THR A 175 -43.11 -13.79 10.50
CA THR A 175 -43.91 -13.04 9.46
C THR A 175 -45.45 -13.13 9.32
N PRO A 176 -46.14 -12.16 8.65
CA PRO A 176 -45.84 -10.72 8.44
C PRO A 176 -47.07 -9.75 8.48
N ASP A 177 -46.76 -8.45 8.34
CA ASP A 177 -47.52 -7.33 7.70
C ASP A 177 -48.90 -6.82 8.20
N ASP A 178 -49.15 -5.56 7.79
CA ASP A 178 -50.38 -4.73 7.82
C ASP A 178 -50.95 -4.16 9.15
N VAL A 179 -51.59 -2.97 9.23
CA VAL A 179 -51.45 -1.67 8.50
C VAL A 179 -52.26 -0.55 9.24
N LEU A 180 -51.89 0.73 9.07
CA LEU A 180 -52.66 2.00 9.32
C LEU A 180 -53.00 2.56 10.74
N ASP A 181 -52.79 3.89 10.83
CA ASP A 181 -53.57 4.99 11.48
C ASP A 181 -53.84 5.01 13.01
N ALA A 182 -53.38 6.04 13.76
CA ALA A 182 -53.98 7.39 13.99
C ALA A 182 -55.19 7.35 14.97
N GLU A 183 -55.48 8.32 15.85
CA GLU A 183 -55.14 9.75 15.92
C GLU A 183 -55.41 10.33 17.35
N ALA A 184 -55.32 11.67 17.51
CA ALA A 184 -56.08 12.51 18.48
C ALA A 184 -55.78 12.51 20.01
N SER A 185 -54.82 13.33 20.42
CA SER A 185 -55.01 14.69 21.02
C SER A 185 -56.11 15.00 22.09
N VAL A 186 -55.83 16.06 22.89
CA VAL A 186 -56.77 17.05 23.54
C VAL A 186 -56.90 17.08 25.09
N LYS A 187 -56.14 18.01 25.70
CA LYS A 187 -56.47 19.00 26.78
C LYS A 187 -56.63 18.62 28.29
N SER A 188 -55.86 19.38 29.09
CA SER A 188 -56.33 20.32 30.15
C SER A 188 -56.63 19.85 31.61
N ARG A 189 -55.67 20.09 32.53
CA ARG A 189 -55.71 21.15 33.59
C ARG A 189 -54.51 21.09 34.56
N LYS A 190 -53.95 22.26 34.93
CA LYS A 190 -53.24 22.50 36.21
C LYS A 190 -54.26 23.11 37.21
N PRO A 191 -54.05 23.10 38.54
CA PRO A 191 -53.32 24.23 39.18
C PRO A 191 -52.54 23.92 40.49
N ALA A 192 -51.67 24.87 40.88
CA ALA A 192 -51.18 25.18 42.26
C ALA A 192 -50.40 24.10 43.05
N SER A 193 -49.43 24.39 43.93
CA SER A 193 -48.56 25.57 44.22
C SER A 193 -47.31 25.01 44.96
N ARG A 194 -46.14 25.66 45.09
CA ARG A 194 -45.85 26.91 45.81
C ARG A 194 -44.35 27.26 45.62
N HIS A 195 -43.98 28.54 45.70
CA HIS A 195 -42.61 29.01 45.46
C HIS A 195 -41.54 28.52 46.45
N ARG A 196 -40.31 28.33 45.95
CA ARG A 196 -39.11 28.94 46.55
C ARG A 196 -38.12 29.32 45.44
N SER A 197 -37.59 30.53 45.49
CA SER A 197 -36.57 31.07 44.57
C SER A 197 -35.22 31.21 45.28
N ASN A 198 -34.15 31.09 44.49
CA ASN A 198 -32.81 31.70 44.58
C ASN A 198 -31.84 30.75 43.83
N SER A 199 -31.21 31.07 42.70
CA SER A 199 -30.32 32.21 42.35
C SER A 199 -28.85 31.96 42.74
N SER A 200 -28.12 31.39 41.78
CA SER A 200 -26.66 31.40 41.56
C SER A 200 -26.49 30.77 40.17
N ASP A 201 -26.34 31.53 39.09
CA ASP A 201 -25.15 32.31 38.70
C ASP A 201 -23.89 31.42 38.61
N ASP A 202 -23.37 31.37 37.39
CA ASP A 202 -21.97 31.17 36.97
C ASP A 202 -21.13 30.07 37.65
N ASP A 203 -21.04 28.92 36.98
CA ASP A 203 -19.78 28.18 36.72
C ASP A 203 -20.07 26.82 36.04
N ASP A 204 -20.05 26.73 34.70
CA ASP A 204 -19.72 25.46 34.02
C ASP A 204 -19.00 25.68 32.67
N ALA A 205 -17.86 26.35 32.74
CA ALA A 205 -16.76 26.11 31.80
C ALA A 205 -15.91 24.92 32.34
N GLY A 206 -16.53 23.77 32.62
CA GLY A 206 -15.96 22.77 33.53
C GLY A 206 -16.30 21.29 33.33
N SER A 207 -17.15 20.90 32.37
CA SER A 207 -17.50 19.47 32.18
C SER A 207 -17.57 18.99 30.71
N ASP A 208 -16.40 18.79 30.07
CA ASP A 208 -16.27 18.08 28.78
C ASP A 208 -16.53 16.57 28.96
N GLU A 209 -17.80 16.23 29.28
CA GLU A 209 -18.26 14.86 29.52
C GLU A 209 -17.98 14.04 28.24
N LYS A 210 -17.29 12.90 28.40
CA LYS A 210 -16.94 12.01 27.28
C LYS A 210 -18.19 11.37 26.70
N LEU A 211 -18.88 12.09 25.81
CA LEU A 211 -20.02 11.60 25.05
C LEU A 211 -19.65 10.25 24.42
N GLY A 212 -20.34 9.19 24.84
CA GLY A 212 -20.14 7.85 24.29
C GLY A 212 -20.31 7.87 22.77
N LEU A 213 -19.62 6.97 22.05
CA LEU A 213 -19.52 7.00 20.59
C LEU A 213 -20.89 7.13 19.89
N ILE A 214 -21.91 6.43 20.41
CA ILE A 214 -23.29 6.45 19.91
C ILE A 214 -23.95 7.84 20.07
N ALA A 215 -23.66 8.56 21.17
CA ALA A 215 -24.14 9.93 21.38
C ALA A 215 -23.43 10.92 20.44
N SER A 216 -22.12 10.77 20.22
CA SER A 216 -21.39 11.57 19.22
C SER A 216 -21.98 11.38 17.81
N LEU A 217 -22.21 10.14 17.40
CA LEU A 217 -22.82 9.81 16.09
C LEU A 217 -24.23 10.39 15.91
N ARG A 218 -25.02 10.57 16.99
CA ARG A 218 -26.33 11.24 16.90
C ARG A 218 -26.25 12.74 16.61
N SER A 219 -25.11 13.38 16.88
CA SER A 219 -24.87 14.80 16.58
C SER A 219 -24.37 15.05 15.15
N TYR A 220 -24.19 14.00 14.33
CA TYR A 220 -23.67 14.12 12.97
C TYR A 220 -24.76 14.61 11.99
N PRO A 221 -24.42 15.46 11.01
CA PRO A 221 -25.34 15.83 9.94
C PRO A 221 -25.78 14.60 9.14
N LYS A 222 -27.09 14.41 8.93
CA LYS A 222 -27.64 13.17 8.31
C LYS A 222 -27.02 12.83 6.96
N GLY A 223 -26.60 13.82 6.17
CA GLY A 223 -25.93 13.62 4.88
C GLY A 223 -24.61 12.83 4.97
N VAL A 224 -23.85 12.93 6.08
CA VAL A 224 -22.50 12.34 6.13
C VAL A 224 -22.50 10.80 6.14
N PHE A 225 -23.60 10.17 6.57
CA PHE A 225 -23.76 8.71 6.51
C PHE A 225 -23.89 8.21 5.05
N PHE A 226 -24.57 8.96 4.18
CA PHE A 226 -24.64 8.66 2.75
C PHE A 226 -23.26 8.83 2.08
N MET A 227 -22.52 9.87 2.47
CA MET A 227 -21.14 10.10 2.01
C MET A 227 -20.18 8.96 2.41
N LEU A 228 -20.31 8.44 3.63
CA LEU A 228 -19.50 7.33 4.13
C LEU A 228 -19.77 6.02 3.35
N GLY A 229 -21.05 5.72 3.07
CA GLY A 229 -21.44 4.58 2.24
C GLY A 229 -20.99 4.73 0.78
N ASN A 230 -21.11 5.93 0.21
CA ASN A 230 -20.57 6.26 -1.11
C ASN A 230 -19.05 6.03 -1.17
N GLU A 231 -18.28 6.52 -0.20
CA GLU A 231 -16.82 6.36 -0.20
C GLU A 231 -16.41 4.88 -0.12
N PHE A 232 -17.05 4.08 0.75
CA PHE A 232 -16.78 2.64 0.82
C PHE A 232 -17.02 1.94 -0.53
N CYS A 233 -18.14 2.25 -1.19
CA CYS A 233 -18.54 1.59 -2.44
C CYS A 233 -17.70 2.02 -3.64
N GLU A 234 -17.35 3.31 -3.76
CA GLU A 234 -16.43 3.80 -4.80
C GLU A 234 -15.01 3.26 -4.57
N ARG A 235 -14.54 3.20 -3.31
CA ARG A 235 -13.19 2.69 -3.01
C ARG A 235 -13.10 1.21 -3.30
N PHE A 236 -14.13 0.44 -2.96
CA PHE A 236 -14.24 -0.94 -3.42
C PHE A 236 -14.12 -1.00 -4.94
N SER A 237 -14.90 -0.20 -5.66
CA SER A 237 -14.94 -0.23 -7.12
C SER A 237 -13.58 0.05 -7.76
N PHE A 238 -12.92 1.14 -7.34
CA PHE A 238 -11.60 1.54 -7.83
C PHE A 238 -10.55 0.45 -7.59
N TYR A 239 -10.40 -0.01 -6.33
CA TYR A 239 -9.34 -0.97 -5.98
C TYR A 239 -9.62 -2.37 -6.53
N GLY A 240 -10.89 -2.81 -6.56
CA GLY A 240 -11.28 -4.11 -7.11
C GLY A 240 -11.01 -4.23 -8.60
N MET A 241 -11.40 -3.23 -9.39
CA MET A 241 -11.11 -3.17 -10.83
C MET A 241 -9.59 -3.10 -11.07
N ARG A 242 -8.88 -2.20 -10.36
CA ARG A 242 -7.43 -2.03 -10.49
C ARG A 242 -6.67 -3.33 -10.19
N ALA A 243 -7.08 -4.09 -9.17
CA ALA A 243 -6.39 -5.31 -8.74
C ALA A 243 -6.30 -6.39 -9.82
N VAL A 244 -7.31 -6.52 -10.69
CA VAL A 244 -7.35 -7.55 -11.75
C VAL A 244 -6.88 -7.05 -13.12
N LEU A 245 -6.58 -5.76 -13.25
CA LEU A 245 -6.32 -5.11 -14.54
C LEU A 245 -5.06 -5.62 -15.25
N MET A 246 -3.99 -5.94 -14.49
CA MET A 246 -2.78 -6.55 -15.05
C MET A 246 -3.05 -7.91 -15.70
N MET A 247 -3.78 -8.77 -14.97
CA MET A 247 -4.16 -10.10 -15.47
C MET A 247 -5.13 -10.00 -16.66
N TYR A 248 -5.93 -8.95 -16.74
CA TYR A 248 -6.81 -8.68 -17.88
C TYR A 248 -6.02 -8.36 -19.15
N PHE A 249 -5.04 -7.45 -19.07
CA PHE A 249 -4.19 -7.13 -20.22
C PHE A 249 -3.38 -8.34 -20.71
N ILE A 250 -2.90 -9.20 -19.81
CA ILE A 250 -2.10 -10.37 -20.17
C ILE A 250 -2.97 -11.50 -20.73
N HIS A 251 -4.11 -11.82 -20.11
CA HIS A 251 -4.90 -13.00 -20.49
C HIS A 251 -6.02 -12.72 -21.50
N GLN A 252 -6.57 -11.50 -21.55
CA GLN A 252 -7.62 -11.15 -22.50
C GLN A 252 -7.05 -10.42 -23.72
N HIS A 253 -6.18 -9.44 -23.51
CA HIS A 253 -5.53 -8.69 -24.61
C HIS A 253 -4.25 -9.33 -25.14
N GLN A 254 -3.79 -10.42 -24.53
CA GLN A 254 -2.56 -11.14 -24.92
C GLN A 254 -1.32 -10.24 -24.97
N PHE A 255 -1.28 -9.20 -24.12
CA PHE A 255 -0.15 -8.28 -24.06
C PHE A 255 1.02 -8.90 -23.31
N GLU A 256 2.23 -8.67 -23.86
CA GLU A 256 3.47 -8.86 -23.11
C GLU A 256 3.44 -8.08 -21.79
N ALA A 257 4.11 -8.61 -20.77
CA ALA A 257 4.19 -8.02 -19.43
C ALA A 257 4.58 -6.53 -19.44
N SER A 258 5.55 -6.12 -20.28
CA SER A 258 5.95 -4.72 -20.46
C SER A 258 4.81 -3.83 -20.95
N THR A 259 4.02 -4.32 -21.91
CA THR A 259 2.91 -3.58 -22.51
C THR A 259 1.74 -3.48 -21.54
N ALA A 260 1.45 -4.57 -20.81
CA ALA A 260 0.49 -4.57 -19.72
C ALA A 260 0.86 -3.56 -18.61
N LYS A 261 2.14 -3.54 -18.17
CA LYS A 261 2.64 -2.53 -17.22
C LYS A 261 2.48 -1.10 -17.74
N MET A 262 2.83 -0.86 -19.01
CA MET A 262 2.69 0.46 -19.64
C MET A 262 1.23 0.97 -19.58
N PHE A 263 0.24 0.15 -19.94
CA PHE A 263 -1.17 0.54 -19.85
C PHE A 263 -1.67 0.68 -18.42
N PHE A 264 -1.22 -0.17 -17.49
CA PHE A 264 -1.58 -0.07 -16.07
C PHE A 264 -1.08 1.25 -15.46
N HIS A 265 0.20 1.57 -15.61
CA HIS A 265 0.75 2.81 -15.08
C HIS A 265 0.23 4.04 -15.84
N GLY A 266 -0.08 3.93 -17.14
CA GLY A 266 -0.77 4.97 -17.90
C GLY A 266 -2.17 5.30 -17.34
N PHE A 267 -2.96 4.28 -17.03
CA PHE A 267 -4.25 4.43 -16.35
C PHE A 267 -4.11 5.12 -14.99
N VAL A 268 -3.18 4.66 -14.13
CA VAL A 268 -2.94 5.26 -12.82
C VAL A 268 -2.50 6.72 -12.95
N SER A 269 -1.60 7.01 -13.90
CA SER A 269 -1.13 8.38 -14.15
C SER A 269 -2.28 9.34 -14.47
N ILE A 270 -3.17 8.97 -15.39
CA ILE A 270 -4.34 9.81 -15.73
C ILE A 270 -5.22 10.02 -14.49
N ALA A 271 -5.45 8.97 -13.69
CA ALA A 271 -6.25 9.00 -12.46
C ALA A 271 -5.66 9.86 -11.31
N TYR A 272 -4.37 10.23 -11.38
CA TYR A 272 -3.70 11.15 -10.44
C TYR A 272 -3.37 12.53 -11.04
N LEU A 273 -3.49 12.71 -12.36
CA LEU A 273 -3.43 14.01 -13.03
C LEU A 273 -4.78 14.76 -12.98
N THR A 274 -5.87 14.04 -13.18
CA THR A 274 -7.23 14.59 -13.29
C THR A 274 -7.84 15.21 -12.02
N PRO A 275 -7.36 14.97 -10.77
CA PRO A 275 -7.75 15.76 -9.60
C PRO A 275 -7.58 17.27 -9.78
N LEU A 276 -6.56 17.74 -10.50
CA LEU A 276 -6.40 19.17 -10.78
C LEU A 276 -7.55 19.72 -11.64
N LEU A 277 -8.09 18.91 -12.55
CA LEU A 277 -9.25 19.30 -13.37
C LEU A 277 -10.54 19.28 -12.54
N GLY A 278 -10.68 18.28 -11.65
CA GLY A 278 -11.80 18.16 -10.71
C GLY A 278 -11.94 19.37 -9.78
N SER A 279 -10.84 19.77 -9.12
CA SER A 279 -10.85 20.95 -8.24
C SER A 279 -11.12 22.25 -9.00
N ILE A 280 -10.50 22.46 -10.17
CA ILE A 280 -10.75 23.63 -11.02
C ILE A 280 -12.22 23.70 -11.45
N ALA A 281 -12.83 22.57 -11.81
CA ALA A 281 -14.25 22.49 -12.18
C ALA A 281 -15.18 22.79 -11.00
N ALA A 282 -14.86 22.25 -9.81
CA ALA A 282 -15.67 22.39 -8.60
C ALA A 282 -15.63 23.80 -8.04
N ASP A 283 -14.43 24.36 -7.86
CA ASP A 283 -14.27 25.64 -7.17
C ASP A 283 -14.67 26.85 -8.06
N ASN A 284 -14.45 26.78 -9.38
CA ASN A 284 -14.68 27.95 -10.27
C ASN A 284 -16.01 27.96 -11.01
N TYR A 285 -16.54 26.80 -11.42
CA TYR A 285 -17.60 26.72 -12.43
C TYR A 285 -18.89 26.09 -11.92
N PHE A 286 -18.81 24.92 -11.28
CA PHE A 286 -20.01 24.08 -11.06
C PHE A 286 -20.39 23.90 -9.59
N GLY A 287 -19.46 24.04 -8.65
CA GLY A 287 -19.63 23.66 -7.25
C GLY A 287 -19.39 22.17 -7.03
N ARG A 288 -18.88 21.81 -5.84
CA ARG A 288 -18.46 20.44 -5.47
C ARG A 288 -19.55 19.40 -5.71
N PHE A 289 -20.78 19.67 -5.27
CA PHE A 289 -21.92 18.76 -5.46
C PHE A 289 -22.17 18.40 -6.93
N LYS A 290 -22.16 19.38 -7.85
CA LYS A 290 -22.42 19.13 -9.28
C LYS A 290 -21.27 18.36 -9.94
N VAL A 291 -20.02 18.62 -9.54
CA VAL A 291 -18.87 17.84 -10.04
C VAL A 291 -18.98 16.40 -9.57
N ILE A 292 -19.22 16.14 -8.28
CA ILE A 292 -19.40 14.77 -7.77
C ILE A 292 -20.57 14.08 -8.51
N LEU A 293 -21.71 14.74 -8.68
CA LEU A 293 -22.87 14.18 -9.37
C LEU A 293 -22.56 13.76 -10.81
N TRP A 294 -22.09 14.68 -11.66
CA TRP A 294 -21.88 14.39 -13.08
C TRP A 294 -20.67 13.50 -13.34
N VAL A 295 -19.60 13.66 -12.55
CA VAL A 295 -18.39 12.84 -12.73
C VAL A 295 -18.60 11.42 -12.20
N SER A 296 -19.36 11.22 -11.11
CA SER A 296 -19.75 9.86 -10.69
C SER A 296 -20.68 9.17 -11.70
N LEU A 297 -21.54 9.90 -12.40
CA LEU A 297 -22.33 9.32 -13.51
C LEU A 297 -21.44 8.86 -14.67
N LEU A 298 -20.43 9.66 -15.05
CA LEU A 298 -19.40 9.23 -16.02
C LEU A 298 -18.62 8.01 -15.51
N TYR A 299 -18.35 7.94 -14.20
CA TYR A 299 -17.66 6.79 -13.60
C TYR A 299 -18.48 5.50 -13.77
N VAL A 300 -19.78 5.54 -13.52
CA VAL A 300 -20.69 4.40 -13.77
C VAL A 300 -20.67 3.99 -15.24
N LEU A 301 -20.70 4.95 -16.17
CA LEU A 301 -20.60 4.68 -17.60
C LEU A 301 -19.27 4.00 -17.97
N GLY A 302 -18.14 4.47 -17.44
CA GLY A 302 -16.83 3.88 -17.68
C GLY A 302 -16.73 2.42 -17.20
N HIS A 303 -17.32 2.10 -16.04
CA HIS A 303 -17.44 0.72 -15.57
C HIS A 303 -18.37 -0.14 -16.43
N ALA A 304 -19.49 0.42 -16.90
CA ALA A 304 -20.38 -0.29 -17.81
C ALA A 304 -19.67 -0.65 -19.12
N LEU A 305 -18.92 0.28 -19.71
CA LEU A 305 -18.12 0.05 -20.92
C LEU A 305 -17.06 -1.03 -20.72
N LEU A 306 -16.28 -0.98 -19.62
CA LEU A 306 -15.26 -2.00 -19.32
C LEU A 306 -15.87 -3.37 -19.00
N SER A 307 -16.99 -3.43 -18.28
CA SER A 307 -17.67 -4.69 -17.97
C SER A 307 -18.33 -5.34 -19.19
N VAL A 308 -18.79 -4.54 -20.16
CA VAL A 308 -19.34 -5.02 -21.44
C VAL A 308 -18.20 -5.40 -22.40
N GLY A 309 -17.13 -4.61 -22.47
CA GLY A 309 -15.95 -4.89 -23.30
C GLY A 309 -15.30 -6.23 -22.98
N ALA A 310 -15.29 -6.63 -21.70
CA ALA A 310 -14.81 -7.93 -21.25
C ALA A 310 -15.65 -9.16 -21.70
N LEU A 311 -16.81 -8.97 -22.35
CA LEU A 311 -17.62 -10.09 -22.87
C LEU A 311 -16.99 -10.67 -24.15
N PRO A 312 -16.87 -12.00 -24.29
CA PRO A 312 -16.20 -12.65 -25.43
C PRO A 312 -17.04 -12.67 -26.72
N TYR A 313 -18.10 -11.87 -26.81
CA TYR A 313 -18.99 -11.79 -27.98
C TYR A 313 -18.54 -10.74 -29.01
N PHE A 314 -17.66 -9.82 -28.63
CA PHE A 314 -17.23 -8.72 -29.49
C PHE A 314 -15.99 -9.10 -30.30
N ALA A 315 -15.91 -8.57 -31.53
CA ALA A 315 -14.66 -8.58 -32.28
C ALA A 315 -13.57 -7.83 -31.50
N TYR A 316 -12.33 -8.30 -31.57
CA TYR A 316 -11.19 -7.78 -30.80
C TYR A 316 -11.02 -6.24 -30.88
N SER A 317 -11.29 -5.64 -32.04
CA SER A 317 -11.24 -4.18 -32.23
C SER A 317 -12.33 -3.43 -31.44
N ILE A 318 -13.54 -3.97 -31.38
CA ILE A 318 -14.67 -3.40 -30.61
C ILE A 318 -14.39 -3.56 -29.12
N GLN A 319 -13.97 -4.75 -28.68
CA GLN A 319 -13.53 -5.01 -27.31
C GLN A 319 -12.46 -4.01 -26.87
N THR A 320 -11.37 -3.91 -27.63
CA THR A 320 -10.26 -2.96 -27.37
C THR A 320 -10.78 -1.51 -27.24
N THR A 321 -11.69 -1.11 -28.12
CA THR A 321 -12.28 0.23 -28.08
C THR A 321 -13.12 0.47 -26.81
N LEU A 322 -13.95 -0.50 -26.42
CA LEU A 322 -14.77 -0.43 -25.20
C LEU A 322 -13.91 -0.42 -23.93
N ASP A 323 -12.89 -1.28 -23.86
CA ASP A 323 -12.02 -1.41 -22.70
C ASP A 323 -11.19 -0.14 -22.46
N PHE A 324 -10.50 0.37 -23.48
CA PHE A 324 -9.65 1.55 -23.33
C PHE A 324 -10.45 2.86 -23.21
N SER A 325 -11.64 2.96 -23.83
CA SER A 325 -12.53 4.10 -23.58
C SER A 325 -13.13 4.04 -22.17
N GLY A 326 -13.54 2.87 -21.69
CA GLY A 326 -14.01 2.64 -20.33
C GLY A 326 -12.94 2.99 -19.29
N LEU A 327 -11.72 2.50 -19.45
CA LEU A 327 -10.56 2.81 -18.59
C LEU A 327 -10.21 4.30 -18.59
N LEU A 328 -10.23 4.96 -19.76
CA LEU A 328 -10.00 6.40 -19.85
C LEU A 328 -11.08 7.18 -19.09
N ILE A 329 -12.36 6.83 -19.30
CA ILE A 329 -13.48 7.46 -18.59
C ILE A 329 -13.38 7.24 -17.07
N ILE A 330 -13.04 6.02 -16.63
CA ILE A 330 -12.79 5.72 -15.20
C ILE A 330 -11.65 6.59 -14.65
N ALA A 331 -10.52 6.70 -15.36
CA ALA A 331 -9.37 7.48 -14.90
C ALA A 331 -9.67 8.99 -14.83
N LEU A 332 -10.39 9.54 -15.80
CA LEU A 332 -10.91 10.90 -15.75
C LEU A 332 -11.86 11.09 -14.56
N ALA A 333 -12.75 10.12 -14.32
CA ALA A 333 -13.80 10.23 -13.33
C ALA A 333 -13.30 10.10 -11.89
N THR A 334 -12.55 9.04 -11.56
CA THR A 334 -12.04 8.81 -10.19
C THR A 334 -11.16 9.97 -9.73
N GLY A 335 -10.28 10.49 -10.58
CA GLY A 335 -9.47 11.64 -10.22
C GLY A 335 -10.30 12.92 -10.10
N GLY A 336 -11.28 13.14 -10.99
CA GLY A 336 -12.18 14.29 -10.91
C GLY A 336 -12.98 14.39 -9.61
N ILE A 337 -13.41 13.26 -9.03
CA ILE A 337 -14.16 13.25 -7.75
C ILE A 337 -13.26 13.33 -6.50
N LYS A 338 -12.04 12.77 -6.53
CA LYS A 338 -11.12 12.69 -5.37
C LYS A 338 -10.97 13.99 -4.55
N PRO A 339 -10.70 15.18 -5.13
CA PRO A 339 -10.56 16.41 -4.36
C PRO A 339 -11.90 16.99 -3.90
N CYS A 340 -13.01 16.54 -4.49
CA CYS A 340 -14.34 17.09 -4.24
C CYS A 340 -15.04 16.39 -3.07
N VAL A 341 -14.98 15.05 -2.98
CA VAL A 341 -15.77 14.27 -2.01
C VAL A 341 -15.37 14.55 -0.56
N SER A 342 -14.07 14.53 -0.25
CA SER A 342 -13.56 14.78 1.10
C SER A 342 -13.81 16.23 1.56
N ALA A 343 -13.60 17.21 0.67
CA ALA A 343 -13.93 18.61 0.92
C ALA A 343 -15.44 18.81 1.14
N PHE A 344 -16.27 18.22 0.29
CA PHE A 344 -17.73 18.29 0.43
C PHE A 344 -18.23 17.61 1.71
N ALA A 345 -17.57 16.54 2.17
CA ALA A 345 -17.86 15.92 3.46
C ALA A 345 -17.50 16.82 4.65
N ALA A 346 -16.39 17.55 4.58
CA ALA A 346 -16.03 18.55 5.59
C ALA A 346 -17.06 19.69 5.65
N ASP A 347 -17.55 20.17 4.50
CA ASP A 347 -18.54 21.25 4.38
C ASP A 347 -19.89 20.94 5.08
N GLN A 348 -20.17 19.66 5.41
CA GLN A 348 -21.42 19.27 6.07
C GLN A 348 -21.44 19.60 7.56
N PHE A 349 -20.27 19.76 8.19
CA PHE A 349 -20.16 20.06 9.61
C PHE A 349 -20.13 21.57 9.84
N GLU A 350 -20.80 22.06 10.88
CA GLU A 350 -20.74 23.47 11.25
C GLU A 350 -19.34 23.84 11.79
N PRO A 351 -18.94 25.14 11.77
CA PRO A 351 -17.62 25.58 12.19
C PRO A 351 -17.24 25.04 13.58
N ASN A 352 -18.12 25.21 14.57
CA ASN A 352 -17.96 24.73 15.94
C ASN A 352 -17.85 23.20 16.10
N GLN A 353 -18.17 22.39 15.09
CA GLN A 353 -18.14 20.92 15.15
C GLN A 353 -16.76 20.30 14.83
N HIS A 354 -15.67 20.96 15.20
CA HIS A 354 -14.30 20.49 14.91
C HIS A 354 -14.06 19.03 15.37
N ARG A 355 -14.51 18.67 16.58
CA ARG A 355 -14.33 17.33 17.16
C ARG A 355 -15.12 16.25 16.43
N GLN A 356 -16.38 16.51 16.06
CA GLN A 356 -17.16 15.56 15.24
C GLN A 356 -16.56 15.40 13.85
N ARG A 357 -16.11 16.50 13.23
CA ARG A 357 -15.48 16.50 11.89
C ARG A 357 -14.20 15.64 11.87
N ALA A 358 -13.35 15.77 12.88
CA ALA A 358 -12.15 14.94 13.03
C ALA A 358 -12.48 13.44 13.21
N GLN A 359 -13.44 13.11 14.07
CA GLN A 359 -13.92 11.73 14.26
C GLN A 359 -14.53 11.15 12.98
N PHE A 360 -15.29 11.94 12.22
CA PHE A 360 -15.83 11.54 10.92
C PHE A 360 -14.71 11.17 9.95
N PHE A 361 -13.62 11.94 9.88
CA PHE A 361 -12.49 11.59 9.02
C PHE A 361 -11.77 10.30 9.43
N SER A 362 -11.79 9.91 10.72
CA SER A 362 -11.34 8.58 11.14
C SER A 362 -12.25 7.46 10.58
N PHE A 363 -13.57 7.63 10.58
CA PHE A 363 -14.50 6.69 9.94
C PHE A 363 -14.34 6.68 8.41
N PHE A 364 -14.11 7.83 7.79
CA PHE A 364 -13.86 7.95 6.35
C PHE A 364 -12.60 7.19 5.94
N TYR A 365 -11.52 7.30 6.73
CA TYR A 365 -10.28 6.53 6.54
C TYR A 365 -10.49 5.02 6.72
N PHE A 366 -11.32 4.61 7.68
CA PHE A 366 -11.72 3.21 7.84
C PHE A 366 -12.54 2.70 6.64
N ALA A 367 -13.44 3.51 6.09
CA ALA A 367 -14.21 3.16 4.89
C ALA A 367 -13.32 3.00 3.64
N ILE A 368 -12.32 3.87 3.46
CA ILE A 368 -11.33 3.76 2.38
C ILE A 368 -10.57 2.42 2.46
N ASN A 369 -9.98 2.12 3.61
CA ASN A 369 -9.16 0.91 3.80
C ASN A 369 -10.02 -0.36 3.83
N GLY A 370 -11.20 -0.32 4.43
CA GLY A 370 -12.15 -1.42 4.44
C GLY A 370 -12.66 -1.75 3.03
N GLY A 371 -13.03 -0.72 2.25
CA GLY A 371 -13.46 -0.90 0.85
C GLY A 371 -12.35 -1.51 -0.01
N SER A 372 -11.11 -1.02 0.12
CA SER A 372 -9.97 -1.56 -0.63
C SER A 372 -9.60 -2.99 -0.22
N LEU A 373 -9.58 -3.30 1.08
CA LEU A 373 -9.30 -4.64 1.62
C LEU A 373 -10.27 -5.69 1.06
N VAL A 374 -11.59 -5.44 1.16
CA VAL A 374 -12.60 -6.39 0.69
C VAL A 374 -12.54 -6.53 -0.84
N ALA A 375 -12.30 -5.44 -1.57
CA ALA A 375 -12.24 -5.47 -3.02
C ALA A 375 -11.04 -6.26 -3.57
N ILE A 376 -9.84 -6.03 -3.03
CA ILE A 376 -8.62 -6.75 -3.45
C ILE A 376 -8.69 -8.22 -3.02
N MET A 377 -9.39 -8.54 -1.93
CA MET A 377 -9.64 -9.93 -1.53
C MET A 377 -10.65 -10.63 -2.46
N LEU A 378 -11.77 -9.97 -2.79
CA LEU A 378 -12.92 -10.58 -3.47
C LEU A 378 -12.81 -10.57 -5.00
N THR A 379 -12.43 -9.45 -5.62
CA THR A 379 -12.48 -9.33 -7.09
C THR A 379 -11.56 -10.31 -7.83
N PRO A 380 -10.32 -10.60 -7.36
CA PRO A 380 -9.52 -11.68 -7.93
C PRO A 380 -10.14 -13.07 -7.78
N LEU A 381 -10.92 -13.33 -6.73
CA LEU A 381 -11.66 -14.60 -6.59
C LEU A 381 -12.78 -14.70 -7.64
N LEU A 382 -13.50 -13.60 -7.89
CA LEU A 382 -14.50 -13.54 -8.97
C LEU A 382 -13.86 -13.78 -10.35
N ARG A 383 -12.67 -13.22 -10.60
CA ARG A 383 -11.88 -13.48 -11.82
C ARG A 383 -11.46 -14.95 -11.95
N GLY A 384 -10.80 -15.48 -10.92
CA GLY A 384 -10.02 -16.71 -11.02
C GLY A 384 -10.74 -18.00 -10.60
N ARG A 385 -11.83 -17.90 -9.82
CA ARG A 385 -12.56 -19.07 -9.30
C ARG A 385 -13.91 -19.31 -9.98
N VAL A 386 -14.42 -18.33 -10.72
CA VAL A 386 -15.64 -18.45 -11.52
C VAL A 386 -15.24 -18.56 -12.99
N SER A 387 -15.73 -19.58 -13.68
CA SER A 387 -15.68 -19.71 -15.13
C SER A 387 -16.95 -19.11 -15.76
N CYS A 388 -16.80 -18.31 -16.81
CA CYS A 388 -17.94 -17.68 -17.49
C CYS A 388 -17.73 -17.74 -19.00
N PHE A 389 -18.81 -17.95 -19.76
CA PHE A 389 -18.81 -17.88 -21.23
C PHE A 389 -17.75 -18.77 -21.91
N GLY A 390 -17.50 -19.96 -21.38
CA GLY A 390 -16.45 -20.89 -21.85
C GLY A 390 -15.01 -20.49 -21.49
N SER A 391 -14.79 -19.30 -20.95
CA SER A 391 -13.47 -18.86 -20.49
C SER A 391 -13.13 -19.43 -19.10
N PRO A 392 -11.86 -19.84 -18.87
CA PRO A 392 -11.39 -20.13 -17.52
C PRO A 392 -11.42 -18.90 -16.60
N TYR A 393 -11.47 -17.67 -17.11
CA TYR A 393 -11.42 -16.45 -16.29
C TYR A 393 -12.67 -15.59 -16.49
N CYS A 394 -13.38 -15.26 -15.42
CA CYS A 394 -14.60 -14.44 -15.48
C CYS A 394 -14.32 -12.95 -15.26
N PHE A 395 -13.64 -12.32 -16.23
CA PHE A 395 -13.43 -10.86 -16.23
C PHE A 395 -14.72 -10.03 -16.26
N PRO A 396 -15.80 -10.41 -17.00
CA PRO A 396 -17.08 -9.69 -16.94
C PRO A 396 -17.65 -9.54 -15.52
N LEU A 397 -17.58 -10.58 -14.69
CA LEU A 397 -18.03 -10.52 -13.30
C LEU A 397 -17.07 -9.71 -12.42
N ALA A 398 -15.76 -9.88 -12.64
CA ALA A 398 -14.72 -9.17 -11.91
C ALA A 398 -14.74 -7.65 -12.16
N PHE A 399 -15.20 -7.17 -13.32
CA PHE A 399 -15.43 -5.74 -13.58
C PHE A 399 -16.87 -5.29 -13.29
N GLY A 400 -17.85 -6.18 -13.49
CA GLY A 400 -19.26 -5.92 -13.24
C GLY A 400 -19.60 -5.67 -11.77
N VAL A 401 -19.02 -6.43 -10.83
CA VAL A 401 -19.26 -6.22 -9.39
C VAL A 401 -18.74 -4.84 -8.91
N PRO A 402 -17.49 -4.42 -9.22
CA PRO A 402 -17.07 -3.03 -9.09
C PRO A 402 -18.02 -2.02 -9.74
N GLY A 403 -18.51 -2.27 -10.97
CA GLY A 403 -19.43 -1.37 -11.65
C GLY A 403 -20.78 -1.20 -10.93
N VAL A 404 -21.35 -2.29 -10.42
CA VAL A 404 -22.57 -2.27 -9.60
C VAL A 404 -22.35 -1.53 -8.29
N LEU A 405 -21.19 -1.67 -7.66
CA LEU A 405 -20.86 -0.91 -6.45
C LEU A 405 -20.59 0.58 -6.74
N MET A 406 -20.06 0.95 -7.91
CA MET A 406 -19.99 2.35 -8.33
C MET A 406 -21.39 2.94 -8.56
N LEU A 407 -22.31 2.17 -9.16
CA LEU A 407 -23.71 2.56 -9.29
C LEU A 407 -24.39 2.72 -7.91
N LEU A 408 -24.12 1.80 -6.97
CA LEU A 408 -24.59 1.93 -5.59
C LEU A 408 -24.03 3.17 -4.90
N ALA A 409 -22.73 3.48 -5.08
CA ALA A 409 -22.12 4.70 -4.56
C ALA A 409 -22.84 5.96 -5.07
N PHE A 410 -23.09 6.03 -6.39
CA PHE A 410 -23.85 7.12 -7.01
C PHE A 410 -25.28 7.22 -6.47
N ILE A 411 -25.99 6.11 -6.29
CA ILE A 411 -27.36 6.08 -5.74
C ILE A 411 -27.37 6.52 -4.26
N LEU A 412 -26.41 6.08 -3.44
CA LEU A 412 -26.26 6.52 -2.05
C LEU A 412 -25.99 8.02 -1.99
N PHE A 413 -25.05 8.53 -2.81
CA PHE A 413 -24.77 9.96 -2.89
C PHE A 413 -26.02 10.76 -3.28
N LEU A 414 -26.75 10.34 -4.31
CA LEU A 414 -27.97 11.01 -4.78
C LEU A 414 -29.10 10.95 -3.74
N SER A 415 -29.23 9.85 -2.99
CA SER A 415 -30.24 9.70 -1.92
C SER A 415 -30.07 10.75 -0.81
N GLY A 416 -28.81 11.13 -0.52
CA GLY A 416 -28.49 12.16 0.46
C GLY A 416 -28.77 13.60 0.04
N TRP A 417 -29.18 13.88 -1.21
CA TRP A 417 -29.23 15.26 -1.77
C TRP A 417 -30.03 16.28 -0.95
N ARG A 418 -31.13 15.86 -0.30
CA ARG A 418 -31.96 16.72 0.56
C ARG A 418 -31.33 17.04 1.92
N PHE A 419 -30.29 16.31 2.31
CA PHE A 419 -29.62 16.43 3.61
C PHE A 419 -28.23 17.10 3.48
N TYR A 420 -27.81 17.50 2.29
CA TYR A 420 -26.52 18.15 2.09
C TYR A 420 -26.59 19.66 2.17
N LYS A 421 -25.59 20.25 2.85
CA LYS A 421 -25.26 21.66 2.78
C LYS A 421 -24.50 21.90 1.47
N ILE A 422 -25.21 22.40 0.45
CA ILE A 422 -24.65 22.68 -0.88
C ILE A 422 -24.20 24.14 -0.95
N THR A 423 -22.90 24.38 -0.83
CA THR A 423 -22.28 25.70 -1.00
C THR A 423 -22.11 26.05 -2.48
N PRO A 424 -22.31 27.32 -2.89
CA PRO A 424 -22.01 27.77 -4.24
C PRO A 424 -20.49 27.82 -4.49
N ALA A 425 -20.10 27.79 -5.76
CA ALA A 425 -18.71 27.90 -6.19
C ALA A 425 -18.09 29.25 -5.76
N LYS A 426 -16.98 29.21 -5.00
CA LYS A 426 -16.21 30.42 -4.62
C LYS A 426 -15.43 30.91 -5.84
N LYS A 427 -15.87 32.01 -6.48
CA LYS A 427 -15.26 32.57 -7.70
C LYS A 427 -13.81 33.05 -7.47
N GLY A 428 -12.83 32.15 -7.54
CA GLY A 428 -11.42 32.53 -7.42
C GLY A 428 -10.45 31.37 -7.53
N ASN A 429 -9.84 31.19 -8.71
CA ASN A 429 -8.84 30.14 -8.91
C ASN A 429 -7.48 30.52 -8.28
N VAL A 430 -7.20 30.01 -7.07
CA VAL A 430 -5.90 30.15 -6.40
C VAL A 430 -4.77 29.62 -7.28
N VAL A 431 -4.91 28.45 -7.90
CA VAL A 431 -3.87 27.86 -8.79
C VAL A 431 -3.50 28.84 -9.91
N PHE A 432 -4.49 29.51 -10.52
CA PHE A 432 -4.23 30.48 -11.58
C PHE A 432 -3.64 31.81 -11.07
N LYS A 433 -4.01 32.26 -9.85
CA LYS A 433 -3.33 33.37 -9.16
C LYS A 433 -1.85 33.03 -8.92
N VAL A 434 -1.56 31.82 -8.41
CA VAL A 434 -0.21 31.29 -8.16
C VAL A 434 0.62 31.22 -9.44
N VAL A 435 0.11 30.58 -10.51
CA VAL A 435 0.83 30.44 -11.79
C VAL A 435 1.13 31.82 -12.40
N LYS A 436 0.20 32.77 -12.34
CA LYS A 436 0.46 34.15 -12.79
C LYS A 436 1.46 34.89 -11.91
N CYS A 437 1.39 34.73 -10.58
CA CYS A 437 2.34 35.32 -9.64
C CYS A 437 3.77 34.82 -9.93
N ILE A 438 3.96 33.50 -10.06
CA ILE A 438 5.23 32.88 -10.46
C ILE A 438 5.68 33.39 -11.84
N GLY A 439 4.78 33.51 -12.81
CA GLY A 439 5.08 34.06 -14.13
C GLY A 439 5.53 35.53 -14.12
N VAL A 440 4.93 36.37 -13.27
CA VAL A 440 5.35 37.77 -13.08
C VAL A 440 6.69 37.84 -12.34
N ALA A 441 6.88 37.06 -11.27
CA ALA A 441 8.15 36.96 -10.56
C ALA A 441 9.31 36.53 -11.48
N MET A 442 9.11 35.51 -12.32
CA MET A 442 10.13 35.07 -13.29
C MET A 442 10.44 36.15 -14.34
N LYS A 443 9.42 36.84 -14.87
CA LYS A 443 9.63 37.96 -15.81
C LYS A 443 10.36 39.12 -15.15
N GLY A 444 10.02 39.48 -13.92
CA GLY A 444 10.70 40.52 -13.15
C GLY A 444 12.16 40.15 -12.85
N LYS A 445 12.42 38.92 -12.40
CA LYS A 445 13.78 38.38 -12.18
C LYS A 445 14.62 38.42 -13.46
N PHE A 446 14.06 38.00 -14.60
CA PHE A 446 14.76 38.03 -15.88
C PHE A 446 15.02 39.47 -16.36
N GLY A 447 14.04 40.36 -16.20
CA GLY A 447 14.19 41.79 -16.47
C GLY A 447 15.28 42.45 -15.63
N ALA A 448 15.33 42.16 -14.33
CA ALA A 448 16.35 42.65 -13.41
C ALA A 448 17.76 42.12 -13.75
N LEU A 449 17.86 40.85 -14.17
CA LEU A 449 19.11 40.26 -14.69
C LEU A 449 19.61 41.00 -15.96
N CYS A 450 18.70 41.32 -16.89
CA CYS A 450 19.04 42.06 -18.11
C CYS A 450 19.36 43.54 -17.85
N LYS A 451 18.73 44.16 -16.86
CA LYS A 451 18.89 45.59 -16.53
C LYS A 451 19.94 45.89 -15.45
N ARG A 452 20.52 44.87 -14.80
CA ARG A 452 21.38 44.99 -13.61
C ARG A 452 20.72 45.77 -12.46
N GLU A 453 19.43 45.53 -12.22
CA GLU A 453 18.73 46.06 -11.05
C GLU A 453 19.13 45.30 -9.77
N ASP A 454 18.94 45.95 -8.60
CA ASP A 454 19.27 45.36 -7.31
C ASP A 454 18.50 44.06 -7.03
N LYS A 455 19.20 43.10 -6.41
CA LYS A 455 18.64 41.78 -6.11
C LYS A 455 17.66 41.87 -4.94
N LYS A 456 16.39 41.55 -5.19
CA LYS A 456 15.41 41.26 -4.14
C LYS A 456 15.85 40.02 -3.31
N PRO A 457 15.52 39.95 -2.00
CA PRO A 457 16.01 38.90 -1.12
C PRO A 457 15.51 37.50 -1.52
N HIS A 458 14.27 37.38 -2.01
CA HIS A 458 13.78 36.17 -2.68
C HIS A 458 13.32 36.48 -4.10
N TRP A 459 13.41 35.51 -5.00
CA TRP A 459 13.08 35.73 -6.42
C TRP A 459 11.58 35.85 -6.69
N VAL A 460 10.72 35.44 -5.77
CA VAL A 460 9.27 35.63 -5.86
C VAL A 460 8.88 37.09 -5.55
N ASP A 461 9.71 37.84 -4.83
CA ASP A 461 9.42 39.24 -4.43
C ASP A 461 9.34 40.21 -5.62
N TYR A 462 9.84 39.82 -6.80
CA TYR A 462 9.61 40.55 -8.05
C TYR A 462 8.13 40.59 -8.47
N ALA A 463 7.24 39.84 -7.81
CA ALA A 463 5.79 39.91 -7.97
C ALA A 463 5.09 40.96 -7.09
N SER A 464 5.78 41.56 -6.10
CA SER A 464 5.18 42.53 -5.16
C SER A 464 4.50 43.76 -5.79
N PRO A 465 4.87 44.24 -7.00
CA PRO A 465 4.12 45.34 -7.64
C PRO A 465 2.70 44.98 -8.11
N LYS A 466 2.26 43.72 -7.97
CA LYS A 466 0.99 43.23 -8.54
C LYS A 466 0.21 42.26 -7.65
N TYR A 467 0.81 41.74 -6.59
CA TYR A 467 0.23 40.71 -5.73
C TYR A 467 0.54 41.02 -4.26
N SER A 468 -0.41 40.72 -3.38
CA SER A 468 -0.30 40.92 -1.93
C SER A 468 0.86 40.12 -1.33
N ASP A 469 1.38 40.61 -0.20
CA ASP A 469 2.52 39.99 0.48
C ASP A 469 2.14 38.62 1.07
N SER A 470 0.93 38.44 1.61
CA SER A 470 0.36 37.13 1.97
C SER A 470 0.33 36.13 0.80
N LEU A 471 -0.06 36.54 -0.42
CA LEU A 471 -0.01 35.67 -1.60
C LEU A 471 1.43 35.34 -2.00
N ILE A 472 2.35 36.28 -1.89
CA ILE A 472 3.78 36.07 -2.15
C ILE A 472 4.41 35.13 -1.12
N ALA A 473 4.07 35.27 0.16
CA ALA A 473 4.47 34.38 1.24
C ALA A 473 3.93 32.96 1.01
N GLY A 474 2.63 32.83 0.70
CA GLY A 474 2.01 31.55 0.35
C GLY A 474 2.69 30.87 -0.85
N VAL A 475 3.05 31.62 -1.90
CA VAL A 475 3.79 31.10 -3.06
C VAL A 475 5.22 30.67 -2.67
N LYS A 476 5.91 31.39 -1.77
CA LYS A 476 7.23 30.96 -1.24
C LYS A 476 7.13 29.62 -0.51
N SER A 477 6.19 29.47 0.42
CA SER A 477 5.99 28.23 1.18
C SER A 477 5.59 27.06 0.27
N LEU A 478 4.64 27.29 -0.66
CA LEU A 478 4.23 26.32 -1.68
C LEU A 478 5.43 25.80 -2.49
N LEU A 479 6.31 26.69 -2.95
CA LEU A 479 7.51 26.32 -3.72
C LEU A 479 8.55 25.58 -2.87
N ALA A 480 8.74 25.99 -1.60
CA ALA A 480 9.66 25.33 -0.68
C ALA A 480 9.22 23.89 -0.36
N VAL A 481 7.93 23.66 -0.10
CA VAL A 481 7.39 22.32 0.15
C VAL A 481 7.32 21.50 -1.15
N SER A 482 6.99 22.12 -2.29
CA SER A 482 7.02 21.43 -3.59
C SER A 482 8.42 20.92 -3.96
N LEU A 483 9.49 21.60 -3.53
CA LEU A 483 10.87 21.11 -3.71
C LEU A 483 11.14 19.85 -2.87
N LEU A 484 10.59 19.76 -1.66
CA LEU A 484 10.66 18.55 -0.82
C LEU A 484 9.86 17.37 -1.40
N PHE A 485 8.88 17.63 -2.27
CA PHE A 485 8.06 16.60 -2.91
C PHE A 485 8.72 15.93 -4.12
N VAL A 486 9.70 16.57 -4.78
CA VAL A 486 10.36 16.01 -5.98
C VAL A 486 10.94 14.60 -5.74
N PRO A 487 11.61 14.32 -4.61
CA PRO A 487 12.04 12.96 -4.26
C PRO A 487 10.92 11.90 -4.18
N PHE A 488 9.69 12.29 -3.81
CA PHE A 488 8.58 11.36 -3.61
C PHE A 488 7.94 10.89 -4.92
N ILE A 489 8.25 11.53 -6.04
CA ILE A 489 7.97 11.00 -7.39
C ILE A 489 8.49 9.56 -7.51
N PHE A 490 9.71 9.32 -7.02
CA PHE A 490 10.33 7.99 -7.05
C PHE A 490 9.75 7.05 -5.99
N PHE A 491 9.32 7.56 -4.82
CA PHE A 491 8.58 6.74 -3.86
C PHE A 491 7.31 6.17 -4.48
N TRP A 492 6.53 6.99 -5.21
CA TRP A 492 5.31 6.51 -5.87
C TRP A 492 5.60 5.55 -7.02
N ALA A 493 6.66 5.79 -7.80
CA ALA A 493 7.15 4.84 -8.81
C ALA A 493 7.53 3.48 -8.21
N LEU A 494 8.07 3.43 -6.99
CA LEU A 494 8.28 2.17 -6.27
C LEU A 494 6.95 1.60 -5.73
N PHE A 495 6.13 2.43 -5.10
CA PHE A 495 4.93 2.00 -4.37
C PHE A 495 3.87 1.38 -5.29
N ASP A 496 3.61 1.96 -6.47
CA ASP A 496 2.57 1.47 -7.38
C ASP A 496 2.94 0.18 -8.13
N GLN A 497 4.21 -0.26 -8.07
CA GLN A 497 4.66 -1.57 -8.61
C GLN A 497 4.05 -2.77 -7.87
N GLN A 498 3.52 -2.55 -6.66
CA GLN A 498 2.69 -3.53 -5.95
C GLN A 498 1.53 -4.03 -6.83
N GLY A 499 0.89 -3.11 -7.57
CA GLY A 499 -0.20 -3.43 -8.49
C GLY A 499 0.22 -4.05 -9.82
N SER A 500 1.52 -4.08 -10.13
CA SER A 500 2.05 -4.50 -11.44
C SER A 500 3.18 -5.53 -11.35
N THR A 501 4.43 -5.12 -11.18
CA THR A 501 5.59 -6.03 -11.20
C THR A 501 5.57 -7.02 -10.03
N TRP A 502 4.99 -6.67 -8.87
CA TRP A 502 4.89 -7.60 -7.74
C TRP A 502 3.81 -8.68 -7.94
N VAL A 503 2.73 -8.37 -8.68
CA VAL A 503 1.73 -9.35 -9.14
C VAL A 503 2.37 -10.34 -10.13
N LEU A 504 3.23 -9.84 -11.02
CA LEU A 504 4.00 -10.69 -11.95
C LEU A 504 5.04 -11.57 -11.24
N GLN A 505 5.68 -11.07 -10.19
CA GLN A 505 6.51 -11.91 -9.32
C GLN A 505 5.67 -12.98 -8.63
N ALA A 506 4.50 -12.63 -8.09
CA ALA A 506 3.62 -13.57 -7.39
C ALA A 506 3.06 -14.67 -8.31
N SER A 507 2.85 -14.41 -9.61
CA SER A 507 2.40 -15.44 -10.56
C SER A 507 3.46 -16.50 -10.87
N GLN A 508 4.73 -16.21 -10.59
CA GLN A 508 5.87 -17.13 -10.71
C GLN A 508 6.17 -17.87 -9.37
N MET A 509 5.33 -17.71 -8.36
CA MET A 509 5.49 -18.27 -7.01
C MET A 509 4.39 -19.30 -6.70
N ASP A 510 4.64 -20.17 -5.73
CA ASP A 510 3.63 -21.15 -5.28
C ASP A 510 2.62 -20.46 -4.37
N GLY A 511 1.39 -20.34 -4.87
CA GLY A 511 0.27 -19.73 -4.16
C GLY A 511 -0.29 -20.61 -3.02
N ARG A 512 0.14 -21.88 -2.89
CA ARG A 512 -0.36 -22.77 -1.85
C ARG A 512 0.17 -22.42 -0.46
N VAL A 513 -0.74 -22.42 0.51
CA VAL A 513 -0.50 -22.17 1.94
C VAL A 513 -1.31 -23.20 2.73
N GLY A 514 -0.69 -24.36 2.97
CA GLY A 514 -1.39 -25.54 3.48
C GLY A 514 -2.50 -25.96 2.50
N PRO A 515 -3.77 -26.11 2.94
CA PRO A 515 -4.88 -26.46 2.06
C PRO A 515 -5.39 -25.26 1.24
N PHE A 516 -5.01 -24.04 1.60
CA PHE A 516 -5.47 -22.82 0.92
C PHE A 516 -4.59 -22.49 -0.28
N THR A 517 -5.17 -21.83 -1.29
CA THR A 517 -4.40 -21.24 -2.40
C THR A 517 -4.73 -19.77 -2.54
N ILE A 518 -3.70 -18.91 -2.50
CA ILE A 518 -3.77 -17.46 -2.68
C ILE A 518 -3.50 -17.14 -4.15
N LEU A 519 -4.32 -16.28 -4.77
CA LEU A 519 -4.08 -15.81 -6.14
C LEU A 519 -3.06 -14.64 -6.15
N PRO A 520 -2.24 -14.49 -7.21
CA PRO A 520 -1.20 -13.45 -7.28
C PRO A 520 -1.69 -12.03 -6.96
N ASP A 521 -2.84 -11.63 -7.52
CA ASP A 521 -3.42 -10.29 -7.32
C ASP A 521 -3.83 -10.02 -5.86
N GLN A 522 -4.18 -11.08 -5.10
CA GLN A 522 -4.66 -10.95 -3.72
C GLN A 522 -3.55 -10.55 -2.74
N MET A 523 -2.27 -10.69 -3.10
CA MET A 523 -1.15 -10.26 -2.26
C MET A 523 -1.21 -8.75 -1.94
N ASN A 524 -1.82 -7.95 -2.83
CA ASN A 524 -2.07 -6.53 -2.60
C ASN A 524 -3.05 -6.24 -1.44
N THR A 525 -3.79 -7.24 -0.93
CA THR A 525 -4.61 -7.11 0.29
C THR A 525 -3.75 -6.84 1.52
N LEU A 526 -2.46 -7.25 1.49
CA LEU A 526 -1.53 -7.01 2.60
C LEU A 526 -1.34 -5.52 2.88
N ASN A 527 -1.34 -4.64 1.87
CA ASN A 527 -1.10 -3.21 2.11
C ASN A 527 -2.18 -2.56 3.01
N PRO A 528 -3.49 -2.53 2.65
CA PRO A 528 -4.51 -1.93 3.52
C PRO A 528 -4.66 -2.67 4.86
N LEU A 529 -4.41 -3.98 4.91
CA LEU A 529 -4.39 -4.75 6.16
C LEU A 529 -3.28 -4.25 7.10
N ILE A 530 -2.05 -4.12 6.58
CA ILE A 530 -0.89 -3.70 7.36
C ILE A 530 -1.03 -2.22 7.74
N VAL A 531 -1.56 -1.35 6.87
CA VAL A 531 -1.90 0.05 7.21
C VAL A 531 -2.85 0.11 8.42
N LEU A 532 -3.97 -0.63 8.37
CA LEU A 532 -4.99 -0.63 9.44
C LEU A 532 -4.45 -1.11 10.79
N ILE A 533 -3.47 -2.03 10.79
CA ILE A 533 -2.85 -2.55 12.02
C ILE A 533 -1.71 -1.63 12.48
N MET A 534 -0.86 -1.15 11.56
CA MET A 534 0.36 -0.41 11.90
C MET A 534 0.09 1.04 12.29
N VAL A 535 -0.88 1.75 11.69
CA VAL A 535 -1.14 3.15 12.04
C VAL A 535 -1.48 3.32 13.54
N PRO A 536 -2.42 2.54 14.14
CA PRO A 536 -2.65 2.59 15.59
C PRO A 536 -1.42 2.22 16.42
N ILE A 537 -0.61 1.25 15.98
CA ILE A 537 0.60 0.83 16.68
C ILE A 537 1.69 1.92 16.65
N PHE A 538 1.80 2.65 15.53
CA PHE A 538 2.72 3.77 15.41
C PHE A 538 2.38 4.88 16.40
N GLU A 539 1.13 5.32 16.43
CA GLU A 539 0.68 6.39 17.33
C GLU A 539 0.71 5.97 18.81
N ALA A 540 0.21 4.77 19.15
CA ALA A 540 0.09 4.33 20.54
C ALA A 540 1.42 3.87 21.16
N PHE A 541 2.35 3.31 20.37
CA PHE A 541 3.55 2.65 20.89
C PHE A 541 4.85 3.12 20.25
N ILE A 542 4.98 3.09 18.91
CA ILE A 542 6.29 3.30 18.26
C ILE A 542 6.75 4.75 18.40
N TYR A 543 5.89 5.75 18.14
CA TYR A 543 6.26 7.16 18.31
C TYR A 543 6.51 7.52 19.79
N PRO A 544 5.65 7.18 20.77
CA PRO A 544 5.92 7.46 22.19
C PRO A 544 7.19 6.77 22.74
N LEU A 545 7.57 5.59 22.22
CA LEU A 545 8.82 4.94 22.59
C LEU A 545 10.03 5.58 21.90
N THR A 546 9.95 5.87 20.61
CA THR A 546 11.06 6.45 19.83
C THR A 546 11.39 7.87 20.30
N ALA A 547 10.37 8.65 20.69
CA ALA A 547 10.50 10.01 21.22
C ALA A 547 11.35 10.09 22.51
N LYS A 548 11.51 8.98 23.24
CA LYS A 548 12.39 8.89 24.43
C LYS A 548 13.87 8.87 24.08
N PHE A 549 14.22 8.59 22.83
CA PHE A 549 15.61 8.43 22.36
C PHE A 549 16.00 9.42 21.26
N VAL A 550 15.04 9.76 20.38
CA VAL A 550 15.24 10.65 19.23
C VAL A 550 14.01 11.52 19.06
N GLU A 551 14.20 12.82 18.91
CA GLU A 551 13.14 13.76 18.52
C GLU A 551 12.52 13.34 17.17
N ILE A 552 11.21 13.20 17.12
CA ILE A 552 10.49 12.73 15.93
C ILE A 552 9.94 13.95 15.18
N THR A 553 10.63 14.34 14.11
CA THR A 553 10.14 15.39 13.20
C THR A 553 9.48 14.77 11.96
N PRO A 554 8.50 15.44 11.32
CA PRO A 554 7.84 14.92 10.12
C PRO A 554 8.83 14.54 9.01
N LEU A 555 9.83 15.41 8.76
CA LEU A 555 10.87 15.16 7.75
C LEU A 555 11.77 13.94 8.10
N ARG A 556 11.99 13.65 9.38
CA ARG A 556 12.68 12.41 9.80
C ARG A 556 11.83 11.17 9.55
N LYS A 557 10.52 11.20 9.86
CA LYS A 557 9.59 10.10 9.52
C LYS A 557 9.62 9.83 8.00
N MET A 558 9.43 10.87 7.18
CA MET A 558 9.41 10.76 5.71
C MET A 558 10.74 10.25 5.14
N GLY A 559 11.87 10.69 5.68
CA GLY A 559 13.20 10.19 5.30
C GLY A 559 13.41 8.71 5.62
N VAL A 560 12.96 8.25 6.80
CA VAL A 560 12.97 6.82 7.15
C VAL A 560 12.02 6.03 6.25
N GLY A 561 10.84 6.56 5.95
CA GLY A 561 9.86 5.90 5.08
C GLY A 561 10.41 5.61 3.68
N GLY A 562 11.12 6.57 3.08
CA GLY A 562 11.80 6.36 1.79
C GLY A 562 13.00 5.39 1.84
N LEU A 563 13.71 5.31 2.97
CA LEU A 563 14.76 4.30 3.17
C LEU A 563 14.18 2.89 3.30
N LEU A 564 13.03 2.74 3.96
CA LEU A 564 12.29 1.47 4.00
C LEU A 564 11.82 1.06 2.61
N ALA A 565 11.28 1.99 1.80
CA ALA A 565 10.91 1.71 0.42
C ALA A 565 12.09 1.25 -0.45
N ALA A 566 13.29 1.83 -0.28
CA ALA A 566 14.49 1.34 -0.94
C ALA A 566 14.86 -0.08 -0.49
N PHE A 567 14.73 -0.39 0.81
CA PHE A 567 15.03 -1.71 1.37
C PHE A 567 14.02 -2.80 0.97
N SER A 568 12.72 -2.49 0.83
CA SER A 568 11.72 -3.45 0.35
C SER A 568 12.01 -3.90 -1.09
N PHE A 569 12.53 -3.00 -1.93
CA PHE A 569 12.95 -3.35 -3.29
C PHE A 569 14.26 -4.17 -3.35
N VAL A 570 15.17 -4.01 -2.38
CA VAL A 570 16.30 -4.95 -2.23
C VAL A 570 15.78 -6.35 -1.92
N MET A 571 14.80 -6.47 -1.00
CA MET A 571 14.18 -7.76 -0.70
C MET A 571 13.44 -8.36 -1.91
N ALA A 572 12.70 -7.54 -2.67
CA ALA A 572 12.03 -7.98 -3.90
C ALA A 572 13.01 -8.45 -4.98
N GLY A 573 14.15 -7.78 -5.14
CA GLY A 573 15.23 -8.23 -6.03
C GLY A 573 15.85 -9.56 -5.59
N CYS A 574 16.16 -9.70 -4.29
CA CYS A 574 16.67 -10.96 -3.72
C CYS A 574 15.67 -12.11 -3.86
N LEU A 575 14.38 -11.85 -3.66
CA LEU A 575 13.30 -12.82 -3.87
C LEU A 575 13.20 -13.22 -5.35
N GLN A 576 13.26 -12.25 -6.26
CA GLN A 576 13.23 -12.52 -7.70
C GLN A 576 14.41 -13.39 -8.16
N LEU A 577 15.60 -13.23 -7.58
CA LEU A 577 16.73 -14.12 -7.88
C LEU A 577 16.44 -15.58 -7.49
N LYS A 578 15.71 -15.82 -6.39
CA LYS A 578 15.28 -17.17 -5.99
C LYS A 578 14.14 -17.70 -6.86
N VAL A 579 13.19 -16.86 -7.26
CA VAL A 579 12.11 -17.21 -8.20
C VAL A 579 12.70 -17.58 -9.57
N ASN A 580 13.62 -16.77 -10.10
CA ASN A 580 14.32 -17.01 -11.36
C ASN A 580 15.05 -18.36 -11.38
N ALA A 581 15.62 -18.80 -10.25
CA ALA A 581 16.28 -20.11 -10.14
C ALA A 581 15.30 -21.31 -10.26
N THR A 582 13.99 -21.08 -10.20
CA THR A 582 12.94 -22.09 -10.44
C THR A 582 12.34 -22.03 -11.85
N LEU A 583 12.75 -21.07 -12.68
CA LEU A 583 12.32 -20.99 -14.08
C LEU A 583 13.05 -22.06 -14.91
N GLU A 584 12.41 -22.48 -16.00
CA GLU A 584 13.03 -23.40 -16.94
C GLU A 584 14.15 -22.66 -17.71
N THR A 585 15.26 -23.35 -17.97
CA THR A 585 16.33 -22.82 -18.80
C THR A 585 15.86 -22.78 -20.26
N LEU A 586 16.01 -21.64 -20.93
CA LEU A 586 15.79 -21.53 -22.37
C LEU A 586 16.88 -22.29 -23.14
N PRO A 587 16.59 -22.85 -24.33
CA PRO A 587 17.59 -23.52 -25.15
C PRO A 587 18.64 -22.54 -25.65
N SER A 588 19.82 -23.06 -26.01
CA SER A 588 20.87 -22.27 -26.68
C SER A 588 20.34 -21.58 -27.95
N SER A 589 20.88 -20.40 -28.29
CA SER A 589 20.44 -19.64 -29.46
C SER A 589 20.61 -20.45 -30.75
N GLY A 590 19.50 -20.70 -31.45
CA GLY A 590 19.46 -21.57 -32.64
C GLY A 590 19.12 -23.04 -32.37
N ASN A 591 18.88 -23.43 -31.11
CA ASN A 591 18.45 -24.77 -30.71
C ASN A 591 17.00 -24.78 -30.19
N VAL A 592 16.41 -25.96 -30.17
CA VAL A 592 15.12 -26.32 -29.55
C VAL A 592 15.34 -27.46 -28.55
N PHE A 593 14.51 -27.58 -27.52
CA PHE A 593 14.46 -28.83 -26.75
C PHE A 593 13.55 -29.86 -27.43
N VAL A 594 14.02 -31.10 -27.55
CA VAL A 594 13.18 -32.25 -27.91
C VAL A 594 13.13 -33.18 -26.70
N GLN A 595 11.93 -33.52 -26.23
CA GLN A 595 11.71 -34.48 -25.15
C GLN A 595 10.95 -35.69 -25.68
N THR A 596 11.55 -36.88 -25.56
CA THR A 596 11.01 -38.11 -26.13
C THR A 596 10.08 -38.86 -25.17
N PHE A 597 9.09 -39.54 -25.74
CA PHE A 597 8.12 -40.38 -25.04
C PHE A 597 8.03 -41.74 -25.74
N GLY A 598 7.82 -42.81 -24.96
CA GLY A 598 7.87 -44.20 -25.44
C GLY A 598 9.19 -44.90 -25.12
N SER A 599 9.31 -46.15 -25.56
CA SER A 599 10.45 -47.04 -25.26
C SER A 599 11.38 -47.30 -26.45
N VAL A 600 11.11 -46.68 -27.60
CA VAL A 600 11.88 -46.88 -28.85
C VAL A 600 13.07 -45.92 -28.89
N GLU A 601 14.28 -46.47 -29.04
CA GLU A 601 15.49 -45.68 -29.26
C GLU A 601 15.36 -44.88 -30.57
N THR A 602 15.54 -43.57 -30.46
CA THR A 602 15.23 -42.61 -31.51
C THR A 602 16.41 -41.66 -31.69
N THR A 603 16.77 -41.35 -32.94
CA THR A 603 17.81 -40.36 -33.25
C THR A 603 17.28 -39.30 -34.20
N LEU A 604 17.69 -38.05 -34.00
CA LEU A 604 17.27 -36.90 -34.80
C LEU A 604 18.50 -36.14 -35.29
N GLY A 605 18.72 -36.09 -36.60
CA GLY A 605 19.92 -35.49 -37.19
C GLY A 605 21.23 -36.19 -36.77
N GLY A 606 21.16 -37.45 -36.33
CA GLY A 606 22.27 -38.20 -35.76
C GLY A 606 22.52 -37.96 -34.26
N ILE A 607 21.71 -37.12 -33.60
CA ILE A 607 21.71 -36.95 -32.14
C ILE A 607 20.81 -38.02 -31.52
N VAL A 608 21.32 -38.81 -30.57
CA VAL A 608 20.52 -39.79 -29.81
C VAL A 608 19.59 -39.04 -28.85
N LEU A 609 18.31 -39.40 -28.83
CA LEU A 609 17.29 -38.80 -27.97
C LEU A 609 16.91 -39.77 -26.82
N PRO A 610 17.62 -39.76 -25.67
CA PRO A 610 17.35 -40.66 -24.55
C PRO A 610 15.89 -40.55 -24.05
N PRO A 611 15.16 -41.69 -23.89
CA PRO A 611 13.75 -41.70 -23.52
C PRO A 611 13.43 -40.87 -22.27
N GLY A 612 12.57 -39.87 -22.44
CA GLY A 612 12.05 -39.05 -21.35
C GLY A 612 12.91 -37.88 -20.91
N GLU A 613 14.14 -37.76 -21.43
CA GLU A 613 15.04 -36.63 -21.17
C GLU A 613 14.88 -35.51 -22.22
N LYS A 614 15.30 -34.29 -21.87
CA LYS A 614 15.32 -33.16 -22.80
C LYS A 614 16.67 -33.08 -23.49
N THR A 615 16.67 -33.12 -24.82
CA THR A 615 17.88 -32.98 -25.64
C THR A 615 17.82 -31.67 -26.44
N GLU A 616 18.90 -30.89 -26.47
CA GLU A 616 18.99 -29.75 -27.41
C GLU A 616 19.29 -30.25 -28.83
N VAL A 617 18.51 -29.78 -29.79
CA VAL A 617 18.67 -30.07 -31.23
C VAL A 617 18.64 -28.74 -31.99
N PRO A 618 19.49 -28.52 -33.02
CA PRO A 618 19.42 -27.31 -33.84
C PRO A 618 18.05 -27.11 -34.50
N ILE A 619 17.64 -25.86 -34.70
CA ILE A 619 16.42 -25.50 -35.43
C ILE A 619 16.62 -25.78 -36.93
N GLY A 620 15.72 -26.55 -37.54
CA GLY A 620 15.76 -26.89 -38.97
C GLY A 620 15.15 -28.25 -39.31
N GLU A 621 15.35 -28.68 -40.55
CA GLU A 621 14.90 -29.99 -41.03
C GLU A 621 15.97 -31.05 -40.79
N HIS A 622 15.58 -32.15 -40.13
CA HIS A 622 16.46 -33.24 -39.72
C HIS A 622 15.85 -34.60 -40.09
N ASN A 623 16.71 -35.59 -40.29
CA ASN A 623 16.28 -36.98 -40.44
C ASN A 623 16.00 -37.59 -39.06
N LEU A 624 14.77 -38.05 -38.84
CA LEU A 624 14.30 -38.75 -37.66
C LEU A 624 14.33 -40.27 -37.92
N VAL A 625 15.21 -40.97 -37.22
CA VAL A 625 15.43 -42.42 -37.38
C VAL A 625 14.96 -43.16 -36.13
N PHE A 626 14.11 -44.17 -36.31
CA PHE A 626 13.47 -44.92 -35.24
C PHE A 626 13.15 -46.34 -35.73
N GLY A 627 13.72 -47.36 -35.08
CA GLY A 627 13.75 -48.72 -35.63
C GLY A 627 14.32 -48.73 -37.05
N ASP A 628 13.62 -49.37 -37.99
CA ASP A 628 14.00 -49.43 -39.41
C ASP A 628 13.46 -48.25 -40.26
N LYS A 629 12.78 -47.27 -39.66
CA LYS A 629 12.17 -46.13 -40.36
C LYS A 629 13.05 -44.87 -40.30
N ASN A 630 12.93 -44.05 -41.33
CA ASN A 630 13.59 -42.75 -41.45
C ASN A 630 12.62 -41.75 -42.10
N GLU A 631 12.28 -40.66 -41.40
CA GLU A 631 11.32 -39.64 -41.83
C GLU A 631 11.91 -38.23 -41.64
N ALA A 632 11.48 -37.25 -42.44
CA ALA A 632 11.93 -35.86 -42.30
C ALA A 632 11.13 -35.15 -41.19
N PHE A 633 11.83 -34.48 -40.26
CA PHE A 633 11.24 -33.81 -39.12
C PHE A 633 11.77 -32.38 -38.99
N ASN A 634 10.87 -31.39 -38.89
CA ASN A 634 11.22 -29.98 -38.85
C ASN A 634 11.08 -29.38 -37.44
N THR A 635 12.18 -28.96 -36.84
CA THR A 635 12.22 -28.34 -35.51
C THR A 635 12.06 -26.82 -35.59
N THR A 636 11.01 -26.27 -34.97
CA THR A 636 10.78 -24.81 -34.85
C THR A 636 10.24 -24.40 -33.47
N GLY A 637 10.60 -23.21 -32.97
CA GLY A 637 10.16 -22.74 -31.66
C GLY A 637 11.06 -23.19 -30.50
N SER A 638 10.50 -23.34 -29.29
CA SER A 638 11.28 -23.47 -28.04
C SER A 638 11.40 -24.89 -27.49
N ALA A 639 10.36 -25.72 -27.64
CA ALA A 639 10.39 -27.13 -27.24
C ALA A 639 9.36 -27.99 -28.00
N PHE A 640 9.67 -29.29 -28.18
CA PHE A 640 8.79 -30.33 -28.72
C PHE A 640 8.65 -31.50 -27.77
N ALA A 641 7.44 -32.04 -27.72
CA ALA A 641 7.20 -33.41 -27.32
C ALA A 641 7.29 -34.30 -28.58
N LEU A 642 8.05 -35.39 -28.51
CA LEU A 642 8.19 -36.36 -29.59
C LEU A 642 7.90 -37.76 -29.06
N GLY A 643 6.80 -38.34 -29.47
CA GLY A 643 6.38 -39.67 -29.08
C GLY A 643 6.55 -40.68 -30.21
N VAL A 644 7.12 -41.85 -29.91
CA VAL A 644 7.31 -42.95 -30.86
C VAL A 644 6.77 -44.24 -30.26
N PHE A 645 5.70 -44.80 -30.83
CA PHE A 645 4.86 -45.80 -30.15
C PHE A 645 4.39 -46.94 -31.03
N GLY A 646 4.08 -48.08 -30.40
CA GLY A 646 3.40 -49.21 -31.04
C GLY A 646 4.30 -50.10 -31.89
N SER A 647 3.67 -51.05 -32.58
CA SER A 647 4.34 -51.97 -33.51
C SER A 647 3.35 -52.34 -34.63
N PRO A 648 3.47 -51.75 -35.83
CA PRO A 648 4.56 -50.90 -36.30
C PRO A 648 4.60 -49.52 -35.61
N PRO A 649 5.78 -48.88 -35.52
CA PRO A 649 5.92 -47.61 -34.82
C PRO A 649 5.24 -46.45 -35.56
N THR A 650 4.46 -45.66 -34.82
CA THR A 650 3.84 -44.39 -35.22
C THR A 650 4.50 -43.22 -34.49
N ILE A 651 4.52 -42.04 -35.12
CA ILE A 651 5.04 -40.80 -34.51
C ILE A 651 3.88 -39.88 -34.15
N VAL A 652 3.94 -39.29 -32.97
CA VAL A 652 3.12 -38.14 -32.56
C VAL A 652 4.05 -37.06 -32.03
N SER A 653 3.89 -35.83 -32.49
CA SER A 653 4.74 -34.72 -32.04
C SER A 653 4.00 -33.40 -32.03
N PHE A 654 4.25 -32.57 -31.02
CA PHE A 654 3.72 -31.22 -30.95
C PHE A 654 4.68 -30.26 -30.25
N PRO A 655 4.69 -28.96 -30.62
CA PRO A 655 5.44 -27.95 -29.90
C PRO A 655 4.77 -27.60 -28.57
N TYR A 656 5.55 -27.22 -27.55
CA TYR A 656 5.01 -26.69 -26.29
C TYR A 656 5.84 -25.51 -25.78
N SER A 657 5.21 -24.62 -25.00
CA SER A 657 5.94 -23.51 -24.37
C SER A 657 6.64 -23.95 -23.08
N LEU A 658 7.85 -23.43 -22.87
CA LEU A 658 8.62 -23.51 -21.63
C LEU A 658 8.09 -22.56 -20.54
N ASP A 659 7.11 -21.71 -20.87
CA ASP A 659 6.43 -20.84 -19.91
C ASP A 659 5.66 -21.65 -18.87
N LYS A 660 5.79 -21.25 -17.60
CA LYS A 660 5.01 -21.81 -16.50
C LYS A 660 3.51 -21.60 -16.71
N ALA A 661 2.71 -22.50 -16.16
CA ALA A 661 1.27 -22.36 -16.13
C ALA A 661 0.86 -21.11 -15.33
N ALA A 662 -0.06 -20.31 -15.87
CA ALA A 662 -0.45 -19.02 -15.30
C ALA A 662 -1.36 -19.18 -14.06
N ASN A 663 -1.47 -18.12 -13.25
CA ASN A 663 -2.39 -18.05 -12.10
C ASN A 663 -2.28 -19.21 -11.08
N GLY A 664 -1.13 -19.89 -11.05
CA GLY A 664 -0.89 -21.04 -10.18
C GLY A 664 -1.62 -22.32 -10.60
N GLU A 665 -2.17 -22.37 -11.82
CA GLU A 665 -2.69 -23.58 -12.45
C GLU A 665 -1.58 -24.63 -12.65
N THR A 666 -1.96 -25.88 -12.91
CA THR A 666 -1.08 -26.92 -13.46
C THR A 666 -1.57 -27.25 -14.86
N ARG A 667 -0.72 -27.13 -15.87
CA ARG A 667 -1.08 -27.48 -17.25
C ARG A 667 -0.74 -28.93 -17.52
N LEU A 668 -1.70 -29.71 -17.99
CA LEU A 668 -1.51 -31.07 -18.47
C LEU A 668 -1.81 -31.10 -19.98
N ILE A 669 -0.85 -31.53 -20.79
CA ILE A 669 -1.02 -31.69 -22.23
C ILE A 669 -1.10 -33.19 -22.52
N LEU A 670 -2.11 -33.63 -23.25
CA LEU A 670 -2.26 -35.03 -23.62
C LEU A 670 -1.43 -35.38 -24.85
N LEU A 671 -0.84 -36.57 -24.81
CA LEU A 671 -0.10 -37.17 -25.91
C LEU A 671 -0.66 -38.58 -26.08
N VAL A 672 -1.48 -38.74 -27.12
CA VAL A 672 -2.29 -39.94 -27.39
C VAL A 672 -2.06 -40.38 -28.83
N PRO A 673 -1.47 -41.56 -29.08
CA PRO A 673 -1.28 -42.06 -30.44
C PRO A 673 -2.56 -42.69 -30.99
N ASP A 674 -2.77 -42.58 -32.30
CA ASP A 674 -3.93 -43.19 -32.99
C ASP A 674 -4.02 -44.71 -32.75
N SER A 675 -2.87 -45.35 -32.52
CA SER A 675 -2.77 -46.78 -32.17
C SER A 675 -3.25 -47.14 -30.77
N ALA A 676 -3.55 -46.18 -29.89
CA ALA A 676 -4.04 -46.45 -28.53
C ALA A 676 -5.52 -46.84 -28.46
N GLY A 677 -6.28 -46.79 -29.56
CA GLY A 677 -7.70 -47.17 -29.58
C GLY A 677 -8.67 -46.19 -28.89
N LEU A 678 -8.16 -45.07 -28.35
CA LEU A 678 -8.88 -44.09 -27.53
C LEU A 678 -9.66 -43.02 -28.31
N GLY A 679 -9.89 -43.18 -29.62
CA GLY A 679 -10.38 -42.10 -30.51
C GLY A 679 -11.70 -41.42 -30.11
N ASP A 680 -12.61 -42.16 -29.48
CA ASP A 680 -13.91 -41.67 -28.96
C ASP A 680 -13.94 -41.58 -27.41
N SER A 681 -12.79 -41.72 -26.75
CA SER A 681 -12.69 -41.68 -25.29
C SER A 681 -12.57 -40.24 -24.77
N SER A 682 -13.03 -40.01 -23.54
CA SER A 682 -12.86 -38.74 -22.84
C SER A 682 -11.90 -38.90 -21.65
N VAL A 683 -11.26 -37.78 -21.28
CA VAL A 683 -10.32 -37.69 -20.17
C VAL A 683 -10.86 -36.71 -19.14
N VAL A 684 -10.79 -37.13 -17.88
CA VAL A 684 -11.32 -36.37 -16.75
C VAL A 684 -10.28 -36.32 -15.63
N VAL A 685 -10.03 -35.13 -15.11
CA VAL A 685 -9.18 -34.92 -13.94
C VAL A 685 -10.05 -34.62 -12.73
N GLN A 686 -10.02 -35.51 -11.75
CA GLN A 686 -10.70 -35.37 -10.46
C GLN A 686 -9.76 -34.81 -9.38
N ASP A 687 -10.29 -33.99 -8.47
CA ASP A 687 -9.62 -33.65 -7.23
C ASP A 687 -9.63 -34.83 -6.23
N SER A 688 -8.91 -34.69 -5.11
CA SER A 688 -8.88 -35.69 -4.03
C SER A 688 -10.22 -35.92 -3.30
N LYS A 689 -11.30 -35.25 -3.70
CA LYS A 689 -12.67 -35.50 -3.22
C LYS A 689 -13.55 -36.18 -4.30
N GLY A 690 -12.96 -36.59 -5.42
CA GLY A 690 -13.66 -37.19 -6.56
C GLY A 690 -14.42 -36.17 -7.42
N LYS A 691 -14.30 -34.86 -7.15
CA LYS A 691 -14.98 -33.84 -7.95
C LYS A 691 -14.20 -33.60 -9.25
N VAL A 692 -14.89 -33.66 -10.38
CA VAL A 692 -14.33 -33.27 -11.68
C VAL A 692 -13.86 -31.81 -11.64
N SER A 693 -12.58 -31.60 -11.95
CA SER A 693 -11.94 -30.28 -12.03
C SER A 693 -11.85 -29.77 -13.47
N VAL A 694 -11.57 -30.66 -14.43
CA VAL A 694 -11.48 -30.37 -15.86
C VAL A 694 -11.66 -31.67 -16.65
N SER A 695 -12.20 -31.57 -17.86
CA SER A 695 -12.37 -32.68 -18.80
C SER A 695 -11.99 -32.25 -20.22
N GLY A 696 -11.75 -33.22 -21.11
CA GLY A 696 -11.48 -33.02 -22.52
C GLY A 696 -11.48 -34.34 -23.29
N GLU A 697 -11.23 -34.28 -24.59
CA GLU A 697 -11.15 -35.46 -25.47
C GLU A 697 -9.81 -36.19 -25.29
N ALA A 698 -9.77 -37.52 -25.46
CA ALA A 698 -8.54 -38.32 -25.42
C ALA A 698 -7.72 -38.19 -26.71
N LYS A 699 -7.35 -36.96 -27.07
CA LYS A 699 -6.59 -36.63 -28.29
C LYS A 699 -5.30 -35.90 -27.97
N SER A 700 -4.27 -36.11 -28.79
CA SER A 700 -3.03 -35.35 -28.72
C SER A 700 -3.27 -33.84 -28.80
N GLU A 701 -2.38 -33.06 -28.20
CA GLU A 701 -2.47 -31.59 -28.05
C GLU A 701 -3.61 -31.08 -27.15
N THR A 702 -4.50 -31.94 -26.64
CA THR A 702 -5.54 -31.51 -25.70
C THR A 702 -4.92 -30.94 -24.43
N VAL A 703 -5.20 -29.67 -24.13
CA VAL A 703 -4.67 -28.95 -22.96
C VAL A 703 -5.69 -28.88 -21.83
N LEU A 704 -5.43 -29.59 -20.74
CA LEU A 704 -6.22 -29.57 -19.51
C LEU A 704 -5.53 -28.67 -18.48
N ASN A 705 -6.07 -27.46 -18.24
CA ASN A 705 -5.57 -26.55 -17.22
C ASN A 705 -6.27 -26.85 -15.88
N ILE A 706 -5.54 -27.47 -14.96
CA ILE A 706 -6.01 -27.89 -13.64
C ILE A 706 -5.90 -26.71 -12.69
N LYS A 707 -7.02 -26.32 -12.08
CA LYS A 707 -7.09 -25.19 -11.15
C LYS A 707 -7.08 -25.67 -9.70
N PRO A 708 -6.22 -25.12 -8.84
CA PRO A 708 -6.32 -25.35 -7.41
C PRO A 708 -7.63 -24.74 -6.87
N GLY A 709 -8.36 -25.53 -6.09
CA GLY A 709 -9.52 -25.06 -5.34
C GLY A 709 -9.14 -24.03 -4.27
N ILE A 710 -10.13 -23.34 -3.67
CA ILE A 710 -9.85 -22.45 -2.53
C ILE A 710 -9.32 -23.28 -1.34
N TYR A 711 -9.87 -24.49 -1.17
CA TYR A 711 -9.44 -25.50 -0.21
C TYR A 711 -9.29 -26.83 -0.97
N SER A 712 -8.06 -27.26 -1.26
CA SER A 712 -7.78 -28.47 -2.06
C SER A 712 -6.40 -29.05 -1.78
N SER A 713 -6.26 -30.38 -1.87
CA SER A 713 -4.93 -31.01 -1.90
C SER A 713 -4.23 -30.72 -3.25
N ASN A 714 -2.97 -31.12 -3.36
CA ASN A 714 -2.22 -31.15 -4.62
C ASN A 714 -2.36 -32.50 -5.35
N GLU A 715 -3.08 -33.47 -4.79
CA GLU A 715 -3.29 -34.77 -5.40
C GLU A 715 -4.54 -34.74 -6.29
N TYR A 716 -4.35 -35.11 -7.55
CA TYR A 716 -5.40 -35.23 -8.56
C TYR A 716 -5.31 -36.60 -9.21
N THR A 717 -6.46 -37.13 -9.64
CA THR A 717 -6.54 -38.39 -10.38
C THR A 717 -7.01 -38.11 -11.80
N ILE A 718 -6.18 -38.43 -12.78
CA ILE A 718 -6.60 -38.49 -14.19
C ILE A 718 -7.26 -39.85 -14.43
N ARG A 719 -8.42 -39.84 -15.08
CA ARG A 719 -9.16 -41.00 -15.56
C ARG A 719 -9.44 -40.84 -17.05
N TRP A 720 -9.50 -41.96 -17.77
CA TRP A 720 -9.79 -41.97 -19.20
C TRP A 720 -10.58 -43.23 -19.58
N GLY A 721 -11.29 -43.15 -20.70
CA GLY A 721 -12.06 -44.26 -21.25
C GLY A 721 -13.33 -43.78 -21.94
N LYS A 722 -14.11 -44.73 -22.47
CA LYS A 722 -15.40 -44.44 -23.10
C LYS A 722 -16.45 -44.09 -22.03
N GLY A 723 -17.19 -43.00 -22.22
CA GLY A 723 -18.27 -42.59 -21.31
C GLY A 723 -17.86 -41.86 -20.02
N CYS A 724 -16.57 -41.51 -19.85
CA CYS A 724 -16.05 -40.82 -18.66
C CYS A 724 -16.66 -39.42 -18.36
N GLU A 725 -17.55 -38.90 -19.20
CA GLU A 725 -18.16 -37.57 -19.05
C GLU A 725 -19.24 -37.48 -17.95
N SER A 726 -19.75 -38.63 -17.48
CA SER A 726 -20.86 -38.68 -16.51
C SER A 726 -20.40 -38.48 -15.06
N ALA A 727 -21.32 -38.04 -14.19
CA ALA A 727 -21.05 -37.69 -12.79
C ALA A 727 -20.67 -38.88 -11.89
N THR A 728 -20.83 -40.12 -12.35
CA THR A 728 -20.43 -41.36 -11.67
C THR A 728 -19.16 -41.92 -12.32
N VAL A 729 -18.02 -41.31 -11.98
CA VAL A 729 -16.71 -41.52 -12.64
C VAL A 729 -16.04 -42.87 -12.29
N ASP A 730 -16.82 -43.90 -11.95
CA ASP A 730 -16.33 -45.24 -11.60
C ASP A 730 -16.40 -46.24 -12.76
N GLU A 731 -17.01 -45.86 -13.89
CA GLU A 731 -17.04 -46.65 -15.14
C GLU A 731 -15.84 -46.38 -16.07
N CYS A 732 -14.93 -45.47 -15.70
CA CYS A 732 -13.72 -45.20 -16.48
C CYS A 732 -12.72 -46.36 -16.43
N GLU A 733 -12.25 -46.77 -17.61
CA GLU A 733 -11.32 -47.88 -17.83
C GLU A 733 -9.96 -47.64 -17.16
N GLY A 734 -9.37 -46.46 -17.34
CA GLY A 734 -8.06 -46.10 -16.79
C GLY A 734 -8.11 -45.10 -15.62
N LYS A 735 -7.15 -45.20 -14.69
CA LYS A 735 -6.91 -44.20 -13.62
C LYS A 735 -5.45 -44.08 -13.19
N LYS A 736 -5.01 -42.85 -12.86
CA LYS A 736 -3.69 -42.58 -12.26
C LYS A 736 -3.71 -41.33 -11.39
N SER A 737 -3.18 -41.43 -10.18
CA SER A 737 -2.94 -40.26 -9.31
C SER A 737 -1.60 -39.60 -9.63
N PHE A 738 -1.57 -38.27 -9.59
CA PHE A 738 -0.36 -37.46 -9.73
C PHE A 738 -0.47 -36.17 -8.91
N LEU A 739 0.67 -35.51 -8.66
CA LEU A 739 0.72 -34.25 -7.93
C LEU A 739 0.68 -33.06 -8.89
N ALA A 740 -0.41 -32.31 -8.86
CA ALA A 740 -0.58 -31.08 -9.63
C ALA A 740 0.08 -29.91 -8.88
N HIS A 741 1.36 -29.68 -9.18
CA HIS A 741 2.14 -28.59 -8.60
C HIS A 741 1.89 -27.26 -9.33
N SER A 742 1.80 -26.17 -8.57
CA SER A 742 1.48 -24.83 -9.09
C SER A 742 2.53 -24.37 -10.11
N GLY A 743 2.09 -23.86 -11.26
CA GLY A 743 2.95 -23.38 -12.35
C GLY A 743 3.60 -24.48 -13.20
N ALA A 744 3.47 -25.76 -12.84
CA ALA A 744 4.07 -26.85 -13.60
C ALA A 744 3.33 -27.12 -14.92
N VAL A 745 4.08 -27.57 -15.93
CA VAL A 745 3.55 -28.16 -17.16
C VAL A 745 3.94 -29.63 -17.18
N HIS A 746 2.97 -30.50 -17.42
CA HIS A 746 3.11 -31.94 -17.54
C HIS A 746 2.63 -32.41 -18.91
N ILE A 747 3.21 -33.50 -19.40
CA ILE A 747 2.69 -34.25 -20.54
C ILE A 747 2.24 -35.62 -20.03
N ALA A 748 0.98 -35.96 -20.29
CA ALA A 748 0.41 -37.28 -20.06
C ALA A 748 0.44 -38.08 -21.36
N TYR A 749 1.33 -39.06 -21.43
CA TYR A 749 1.28 -40.11 -22.43
C TYR A 749 0.20 -41.13 -22.05
N LEU A 750 -0.78 -41.36 -22.92
CA LEU A 750 -1.93 -42.26 -22.71
C LEU A 750 -1.91 -43.42 -23.70
N GLU A 751 -1.98 -44.65 -23.17
CA GLU A 751 -2.31 -45.89 -23.87
C GLU A 751 -3.65 -46.45 -23.35
N GLU A 752 -4.11 -47.57 -23.91
CA GLU A 752 -5.34 -48.25 -23.50
C GLU A 752 -5.30 -48.62 -21.99
N ASP A 753 -4.27 -49.35 -21.55
CA ASP A 753 -4.10 -49.82 -20.17
C ASP A 753 -3.10 -48.99 -19.32
N ALA A 754 -2.37 -48.04 -19.91
CA ALA A 754 -1.24 -47.38 -19.26
C ALA A 754 -1.23 -45.86 -19.42
N ILE A 755 -0.63 -45.16 -18.45
CA ILE A 755 -0.38 -43.72 -18.53
C ILE A 755 0.96 -43.37 -17.87
N GLU A 756 1.75 -42.56 -18.56
CA GLU A 756 2.95 -41.93 -18.01
C GLU A 756 2.80 -40.41 -17.98
N VAL A 757 2.90 -39.81 -16.79
CA VAL A 757 2.82 -38.36 -16.61
C VAL A 757 4.21 -37.82 -16.29
N ARG A 758 4.85 -37.17 -17.26
CA ARG A 758 6.17 -36.53 -17.09
C ARG A 758 6.02 -35.03 -16.86
N ASN A 759 6.84 -34.46 -15.98
CA ASN A 759 6.98 -33.00 -15.88
C ASN A 759 7.88 -32.51 -17.02
N VAL A 760 7.43 -31.47 -17.74
CA VAL A 760 8.18 -30.84 -18.84
C VAL A 760 8.54 -29.38 -18.56
N VAL A 761 7.85 -28.72 -17.61
CA VAL A 761 8.25 -27.42 -17.05
C VAL A 761 8.17 -27.48 -15.54
N ARG A 762 9.29 -27.12 -14.89
CA ARG A 762 9.42 -27.11 -13.42
C ARG A 762 8.35 -26.28 -12.73
N ALA A 763 7.85 -26.81 -11.62
CA ALA A 763 6.88 -26.14 -10.75
C ALA A 763 7.41 -24.83 -10.13
N ASN A 764 6.52 -24.05 -9.54
CA ASN A 764 6.89 -22.98 -8.64
C ASN A 764 7.43 -23.57 -7.33
N GLY A 765 8.71 -23.32 -7.03
CA GLY A 765 9.39 -23.82 -5.83
C GLY A 765 9.51 -22.81 -4.68
N VAL A 766 9.08 -21.56 -4.88
CA VAL A 766 9.16 -20.49 -3.87
C VAL A 766 7.74 -20.11 -3.44
N SER A 767 7.41 -20.32 -2.17
CA SER A 767 6.09 -19.95 -1.62
C SER A 767 5.85 -18.44 -1.67
N VAL A 768 4.64 -18.04 -2.10
CA VAL A 768 4.18 -16.65 -2.21
C VAL A 768 4.28 -15.86 -0.89
N LEU A 769 4.26 -16.55 0.26
CA LEU A 769 4.43 -15.95 1.58
C LEU A 769 5.75 -15.18 1.74
N TRP A 770 6.78 -15.48 0.94
CA TRP A 770 8.02 -14.72 0.92
C TRP A 770 7.89 -13.28 0.43
N GLN A 771 6.75 -12.88 -0.15
CA GLN A 771 6.44 -11.47 -0.39
C GLN A 771 5.96 -10.70 0.87
N ILE A 772 5.57 -11.37 1.96
CA ILE A 772 5.08 -10.68 3.17
C ILE A 772 6.13 -9.69 3.72
N PRO A 773 7.45 -10.01 3.83
CA PRO A 773 8.46 -9.06 4.28
C PRO A 773 8.57 -7.79 3.42
N GLN A 774 8.53 -7.90 2.08
CA GLN A 774 8.60 -6.73 1.20
C GLN A 774 7.34 -5.87 1.27
N PHE A 775 6.15 -6.48 1.33
CA PHE A 775 4.88 -5.77 1.58
C PHE A 775 4.92 -5.05 2.93
N PHE A 776 5.30 -5.75 4.01
CA PHE A 776 5.39 -5.15 5.33
C PHE A 776 6.31 -3.92 5.36
N VAL A 777 7.51 -4.01 4.78
CA VAL A 777 8.46 -2.90 4.78
C VAL A 777 8.00 -1.74 3.88
N ILE A 778 7.41 -1.98 2.69
CA ILE A 778 6.90 -0.88 1.86
C ILE A 778 5.70 -0.19 2.53
N THR A 779 4.81 -0.92 3.21
CA THR A 779 3.68 -0.34 3.95
C THR A 779 4.13 0.46 5.17
N LEU A 780 5.14 0.01 5.93
CA LEU A 780 5.76 0.85 6.97
C LEU A 780 6.35 2.12 6.37
N GLY A 781 6.93 2.02 5.16
CA GLY A 781 7.39 3.16 4.37
C GLY A 781 6.27 4.13 4.02
N GLU A 782 5.13 3.62 3.55
CA GLU A 782 3.92 4.40 3.25
C GLU A 782 3.38 5.12 4.48
N VAL A 783 3.24 4.45 5.63
CA VAL A 783 2.73 5.09 6.85
C VAL A 783 3.64 6.25 7.30
N LEU A 784 4.97 6.07 7.22
CA LEU A 784 5.93 7.10 7.62
C LEU A 784 6.12 8.23 6.61
N LEU A 785 5.83 8.01 5.33
CA LEU A 785 6.02 9.00 4.26
C LEU A 785 4.71 9.64 3.79
N SER A 786 3.68 8.84 3.52
CA SER A 786 2.42 9.30 2.92
C SER A 786 1.52 10.00 3.92
N VAL A 787 1.22 9.37 5.06
CA VAL A 787 0.35 9.95 6.10
C VAL A 787 1.02 11.20 6.69
N THR A 788 2.29 11.08 7.09
CA THR A 788 3.06 12.22 7.60
C THR A 788 3.29 13.30 6.54
N GLY A 789 3.50 12.93 5.28
CA GLY A 789 3.74 13.90 4.19
C GLY A 789 2.51 14.75 3.88
N LEU A 790 1.32 14.17 3.93
CA LEU A 790 0.05 14.90 3.81
C LEU A 790 -0.16 15.84 5.01
N GLU A 791 0.05 15.36 6.24
CA GLU A 791 -0.04 16.18 7.46
C GLU A 791 0.95 17.36 7.45
N PHE A 792 2.23 17.08 7.15
CA PHE A 792 3.28 18.09 6.99
C PHE A 792 2.94 19.09 5.88
N SER A 793 2.37 18.64 4.77
CA SER A 793 1.94 19.55 3.71
C SER A 793 0.89 20.53 4.21
N TYR A 794 -0.07 20.05 5.02
CA TYR A 794 -1.14 20.88 5.53
C TYR A 794 -0.61 21.95 6.50
N SER A 795 0.22 21.56 7.47
CA SER A 795 0.78 22.48 8.48
C SER A 795 1.84 23.44 7.95
N GLN A 796 2.40 23.22 6.75
CA GLN A 796 3.40 24.11 6.13
C GLN A 796 2.85 24.93 4.95
N ALA A 797 1.57 24.77 4.64
CA ALA A 797 0.87 25.60 3.66
C ALA A 797 0.13 26.75 4.34
N SER A 798 0.20 27.96 3.77
CA SER A 798 -0.69 29.04 4.19
C SER A 798 -2.16 28.64 3.97
N PRO A 799 -3.12 29.18 4.75
CA PRO A 799 -4.55 28.85 4.63
C PRO A 799 -5.06 28.84 3.18
N ASN A 800 -4.67 29.85 2.42
CA ASN A 800 -5.03 30.04 1.02
C ASN A 800 -4.29 29.12 0.02
N MET A 801 -3.31 28.30 0.45
CA MET A 801 -2.51 27.41 -0.42
C MET A 801 -2.69 25.91 -0.15
N LYS A 802 -3.36 25.52 0.95
CA LYS A 802 -3.54 24.11 1.38
C LYS A 802 -4.06 23.20 0.24
N SER A 803 -5.03 23.66 -0.58
CA SER A 803 -5.56 22.90 -1.73
C SER A 803 -4.59 22.78 -2.93
N VAL A 804 -3.80 23.82 -3.21
CA VAL A 804 -2.82 23.83 -4.30
C VAL A 804 -1.68 22.86 -4.00
N LEU A 805 -1.23 22.82 -2.75
CA LEU A 805 -0.18 21.91 -2.32
C LEU A 805 -0.64 20.44 -2.33
N GLN A 806 -1.90 20.17 -1.96
CA GLN A 806 -2.48 18.83 -2.10
C GLN A 806 -2.55 18.38 -3.58
N ALA A 807 -2.83 19.29 -4.51
CA ALA A 807 -2.76 19.00 -5.95
C ALA A 807 -1.32 18.70 -6.41
N MET A 808 -0.33 19.45 -5.90
CA MET A 808 1.09 19.17 -6.15
C MET A 808 1.55 17.81 -5.57
N TRP A 809 1.01 17.40 -4.42
CA TRP A 809 1.25 16.07 -3.86
C TRP A 809 0.75 14.96 -4.79
N LEU A 810 -0.51 15.03 -5.24
CA LEU A 810 -1.08 14.04 -6.17
C LEU A 810 -0.34 14.01 -7.53
N LEU A 811 0.20 15.16 -7.97
CA LEU A 811 1.02 15.25 -9.17
C LEU A 811 2.33 14.45 -9.05
N THR A 812 2.85 14.21 -7.84
CA THR A 812 4.01 13.31 -7.65
C THR A 812 3.69 11.86 -8.00
N THR A 813 2.48 11.38 -7.66
CA THR A 813 2.00 10.04 -8.03
C THR A 813 1.81 9.90 -9.53
N PHE A 814 1.27 10.94 -10.19
CA PHE A 814 1.24 11.01 -11.66
C PHE A 814 2.64 10.90 -12.27
N ALA A 815 3.59 11.69 -11.78
CA ALA A 815 4.96 11.70 -12.29
C ALA A 815 5.69 10.36 -12.04
N GLY A 816 5.45 9.70 -10.91
CA GLY A 816 6.01 8.39 -10.61
C GLY A 816 5.54 7.32 -11.59
N ASN A 817 4.24 7.24 -11.83
CA ASN A 817 3.67 6.29 -12.79
C ASN A 817 4.05 6.62 -14.25
N MET A 818 4.32 7.89 -14.58
CA MET A 818 4.91 8.26 -15.88
C MET A 818 6.34 7.71 -16.06
N ILE A 819 7.14 7.65 -14.98
CA ILE A 819 8.45 6.99 -15.02
C ILE A 819 8.28 5.48 -15.23
N ASP A 820 7.37 4.83 -14.50
CA ASP A 820 7.11 3.39 -14.66
C ASP A 820 6.60 3.03 -16.06
N MET A 821 5.72 3.86 -16.63
CA MET A 821 5.25 3.73 -18.01
C MET A 821 6.41 3.86 -19.01
N GLY A 822 7.31 4.84 -18.80
CA GLY A 822 8.50 5.03 -19.63
C GLY A 822 9.49 3.86 -19.55
N ILE A 823 9.79 3.37 -18.34
CA ILE A 823 10.65 2.20 -18.13
C ILE A 823 10.01 0.96 -18.78
N SER A 824 8.71 0.75 -18.61
CA SER A 824 8.00 -0.38 -19.20
C SER A 824 7.99 -0.34 -20.74
N GLY A 825 7.80 0.85 -21.33
CA GLY A 825 7.82 1.04 -22.78
C GLY A 825 9.20 0.89 -23.42
N LEU A 826 10.26 1.36 -22.75
CA LEU A 826 11.64 1.28 -23.25
C LEU A 826 12.29 -0.10 -23.08
N LYS A 827 11.71 -0.99 -22.25
CA LYS A 827 12.23 -2.33 -21.91
C LYS A 827 13.75 -2.36 -21.60
N PRO A 828 14.29 -1.47 -20.73
CA PRO A 828 15.74 -1.40 -20.47
C PRO A 828 16.27 -2.59 -19.67
N PHE A 829 15.39 -3.41 -19.08
CA PHE A 829 15.75 -4.59 -18.30
C PHE A 829 15.07 -5.84 -18.89
N THR A 830 15.86 -6.87 -19.17
CA THR A 830 15.36 -8.21 -19.57
C THR A 830 15.08 -9.12 -18.37
N ASN A 831 15.60 -8.78 -17.19
CA ASN A 831 15.47 -9.57 -15.97
C ASN A 831 14.89 -8.70 -14.84
N ALA A 832 13.72 -9.09 -14.34
CA ALA A 832 12.99 -8.38 -13.29
C ALA A 832 13.79 -8.17 -11.99
N ALA A 833 14.77 -9.03 -11.69
CA ALA A 833 15.63 -8.82 -10.52
C ALA A 833 16.49 -7.55 -10.66
N PHE A 834 17.01 -7.27 -11.85
CA PHE A 834 17.75 -6.04 -12.12
C PHE A 834 16.85 -4.80 -12.11
N GLU A 835 15.60 -4.93 -12.57
CA GLU A 835 14.60 -3.87 -12.44
C GLU A 835 14.38 -3.50 -10.96
N PHE A 836 14.18 -4.48 -10.07
CA PHE A 836 14.04 -4.24 -8.64
C PHE A 836 15.28 -3.59 -7.99
N PHE A 837 16.48 -4.08 -8.30
CA PHE A 837 17.72 -3.48 -7.76
C PHE A 837 17.99 -2.07 -8.30
N PHE A 838 17.58 -1.78 -9.54
CA PHE A 838 17.64 -0.44 -10.11
C PHE A 838 16.74 0.54 -9.35
N TYR A 839 15.47 0.18 -9.12
CA TYR A 839 14.55 0.98 -8.31
C TYR A 839 15.06 1.17 -6.88
N ALA A 840 15.61 0.12 -6.24
CA ALA A 840 16.21 0.23 -4.91
C ALA A 840 17.37 1.25 -4.87
N LEU A 841 18.33 1.15 -5.80
CA LEU A 841 19.48 2.06 -5.90
C LEU A 841 19.03 3.51 -6.16
N LEU A 842 18.10 3.69 -7.09
CA LEU A 842 17.52 4.99 -7.42
C LEU A 842 16.86 5.62 -6.20
N MET A 843 16.06 4.85 -5.45
CA MET A 843 15.42 5.33 -4.23
C MET A 843 16.43 5.67 -3.13
N PHE A 844 17.50 4.89 -2.94
CA PHE A 844 18.58 5.23 -1.99
C PHE A 844 19.27 6.56 -2.33
N VAL A 845 19.56 6.82 -3.61
CA VAL A 845 20.15 8.09 -4.05
C VAL A 845 19.18 9.24 -3.82
N VAL A 846 17.93 9.08 -4.24
CA VAL A 846 16.90 10.11 -4.16
C VAL A 846 16.52 10.45 -2.72
N ILE A 847 16.38 9.47 -1.83
CA ILE A 847 16.11 9.73 -0.41
C ILE A 847 17.33 10.31 0.31
N GLY A 848 18.56 9.99 -0.13
CA GLY A 848 19.78 10.66 0.31
C GLY A 848 19.74 12.16 -0.01
N VAL A 849 19.33 12.53 -1.23
CA VAL A 849 19.11 13.93 -1.62
C VAL A 849 18.00 14.59 -0.80
N PHE A 850 16.87 13.91 -0.58
CA PHE A 850 15.80 14.40 0.29
C PHE A 850 16.31 14.72 1.71
N ILE A 851 17.07 13.82 2.31
CA ILE A 851 17.64 14.01 3.66
C ILE A 851 18.58 15.24 3.67
N LEU A 852 19.41 15.43 2.65
CA LEU A 852 20.27 16.61 2.56
C LEU A 852 19.50 17.93 2.42
N ILE A 853 18.39 17.93 1.68
CA ILE A 853 17.50 19.10 1.55
C ILE A 853 16.75 19.35 2.86
N SER A 854 16.23 18.30 3.50
CA SER A 854 15.44 18.43 4.73
C SER A 854 16.25 18.93 5.93
N LEU A 855 17.56 18.63 5.99
CA LEU A 855 18.49 19.22 6.96
C LEU A 855 18.71 20.73 6.79
N ARG A 856 18.25 21.32 5.69
CA ARG A 856 18.29 22.77 5.40
C ARG A 856 16.90 23.42 5.40
N TYR A 857 15.85 22.65 5.64
CA TYR A 857 14.48 23.16 5.66
C TYR A 857 14.18 23.80 7.02
N ASN A 858 13.72 25.05 7.00
CA ASN A 858 13.21 25.74 8.18
C ASN A 858 11.70 25.55 8.21
N TYR A 859 11.19 25.02 9.32
CA TYR A 859 9.75 24.91 9.55
C TYR A 859 9.14 26.31 9.65
N VAL A 860 7.97 26.47 9.04
CA VAL A 860 7.12 27.66 9.21
C VAL A 860 6.14 27.39 10.35
N ASP A 861 5.91 28.41 11.18
CA ASP A 861 4.95 28.36 12.28
C ASP A 861 3.52 28.58 11.73
N GLU A 862 2.54 27.78 12.18
CA GLU A 862 1.18 27.83 11.66
C GLU A 862 0.41 29.04 12.20
N GLU A 863 0.59 29.38 13.49
CA GLU A 863 -0.07 30.55 14.12
C GLU A 863 0.38 31.87 13.47
N ALA A 864 1.67 32.00 13.18
CA ALA A 864 2.23 33.17 12.50
C ALA A 864 1.86 33.26 11.00
N LEU A 865 1.41 32.14 10.41
CA LEU A 865 0.90 32.08 9.04
C LEU A 865 -0.58 32.50 8.97
N GLU A 866 -1.38 32.12 9.96
CA GLU A 866 -2.79 32.52 10.07
C GLU A 866 -2.89 34.01 10.41
N SER A 867 -2.14 34.50 11.40
CA SER A 867 -2.17 35.92 11.78
C SER A 867 -1.78 36.88 10.64
N GLN A 868 -0.85 36.48 9.76
CA GLN A 868 -0.46 37.27 8.59
C GLN A 868 -1.53 37.30 7.49
N VAL A 869 -2.38 36.28 7.40
CA VAL A 869 -3.51 36.27 6.46
C VAL A 869 -4.62 37.17 7.00
N ASP A 870 -4.97 37.04 8.28
CA ASP A 870 -6.00 37.86 8.92
C ASP A 870 -5.65 39.36 8.86
N GLU A 871 -4.38 39.72 9.13
CA GLU A 871 -3.89 41.08 8.97
C GLU A 871 -3.98 41.62 7.53
N ASP A 872 -3.78 40.79 6.51
CA ASP A 872 -3.83 41.21 5.11
C ASP A 872 -5.27 41.28 4.57
N GLU A 873 -6.15 40.37 4.98
CA GLU A 873 -7.58 40.45 4.66
C GLU A 873 -8.20 41.72 5.31
N ALA A 874 -7.81 42.06 6.55
CA ALA A 874 -8.18 43.32 7.21
C ALA A 874 -7.62 44.60 6.53
N LYS A 875 -6.66 44.49 5.60
CA LYS A 875 -6.14 45.62 4.80
C LYS A 875 -6.78 45.70 3.41
N GLU A 876 -7.26 44.58 2.85
CA GLU A 876 -7.88 44.56 1.51
C GLU A 876 -9.37 44.97 1.51
N ASP A 877 -10.11 44.81 2.62
CA ASP A 877 -11.52 45.25 2.74
C ASP A 877 -11.81 46.06 4.04
N PRO A 878 -11.69 47.40 4.01
CA PRO A 878 -12.08 48.24 5.15
C PRO A 878 -13.60 48.38 5.35
N ASP A 879 -14.43 48.07 4.35
CA ASP A 879 -15.90 48.24 4.39
C ASP A 879 -16.61 47.07 5.11
N GLU A 880 -16.06 45.84 5.06
CA GLU A 880 -16.56 44.74 5.91
C GLU A 880 -16.29 45.00 7.40
N ASN A 881 -15.17 45.65 7.74
CA ASN A 881 -14.81 45.95 9.12
C ASN A 881 -15.74 47.03 9.74
N GLU A 882 -16.22 48.00 8.95
CA GLU A 882 -17.22 48.97 9.43
C GLU A 882 -18.56 48.27 9.75
N LYS A 883 -18.99 47.28 8.95
CA LYS A 883 -20.20 46.47 9.23
C LYS A 883 -20.02 45.49 10.38
N ALA A 884 -18.86 44.85 10.52
CA ALA A 884 -18.56 43.99 11.65
C ALA A 884 -18.59 44.81 12.94
N HIS A 885 -17.90 45.96 12.96
CA HIS A 885 -17.82 46.84 14.12
C HIS A 885 -19.15 47.54 14.45
N ASP A 886 -20.00 47.84 13.46
CA ASP A 886 -21.37 48.30 13.68
C ASP A 886 -22.32 47.18 14.12
N SER A 887 -22.11 45.93 13.70
CA SER A 887 -22.88 44.79 14.22
C SER A 887 -22.55 44.50 15.69
N GLU A 888 -21.29 44.63 16.07
CA GLU A 888 -20.82 44.50 17.44
C GLU A 888 -21.28 45.69 18.30
N LYS A 889 -21.22 46.93 17.79
CA LYS A 889 -21.83 48.10 18.46
C LYS A 889 -23.34 47.97 18.58
N ALA A 890 -24.05 47.45 17.59
CA ALA A 890 -25.49 47.23 17.66
C ALA A 890 -25.84 46.22 18.76
N ALA A 891 -25.10 45.10 18.85
CA ALA A 891 -25.23 44.11 19.92
C ALA A 891 -24.94 44.70 21.31
N ILE A 892 -23.92 45.56 21.43
CA ILE A 892 -23.59 46.26 22.68
C ILE A 892 -24.70 47.29 23.03
N THR A 893 -25.29 47.97 22.04
CA THR A 893 -26.32 49.02 22.26
C THR A 893 -27.69 48.43 22.64
N GLU A 894 -28.06 47.25 22.12
CA GLU A 894 -29.22 46.50 22.63
C GLU A 894 -29.02 46.01 24.08
N HIS A 895 -27.78 45.68 24.45
CA HIS A 895 -27.45 45.21 25.79
C HIS A 895 -27.48 46.34 26.86
N ASP A 896 -27.20 47.59 26.46
CA ASP A 896 -27.18 48.75 27.36
C ASP A 896 -28.57 49.43 27.48
N SER A 897 -29.33 49.48 26.38
CA SER A 897 -30.71 50.02 26.39
C SER A 897 -31.68 49.17 27.23
N THR A 898 -31.49 47.86 27.29
CA THR A 898 -32.28 46.96 28.14
C THR A 898 -31.86 46.95 29.63
N ALA A 899 -30.70 47.52 29.97
CA ALA A 899 -30.25 47.73 31.34
C ALA A 899 -30.86 49.00 31.97
N SER A 900 -31.00 50.07 31.19
CA SER A 900 -31.54 51.35 31.66
C SER A 900 -33.03 51.25 32.04
N GLU A 901 -33.88 50.66 31.20
CA GLU A 901 -35.34 50.62 31.44
C GLU A 901 -35.77 49.73 32.63
N LYS A 902 -34.90 48.82 33.10
CA LYS A 902 -35.15 47.97 34.27
C LYS A 902 -34.81 48.64 35.61
N THR A 903 -34.08 49.75 35.59
CA THR A 903 -33.61 50.41 36.82
C THR A 903 -34.63 51.43 37.35
N GLU A 904 -35.48 51.99 36.49
CA GLU A 904 -36.40 53.08 36.87
C GLU A 904 -37.78 52.61 37.39
N LYS A 905 -38.20 51.37 37.11
CA LYS A 905 -39.54 50.83 37.48
C LYS A 905 -39.58 50.01 38.78
N LYS A 906 -38.56 50.08 39.65
CA LYS A 906 -38.47 49.27 40.88
C LYS A 906 -38.35 50.06 42.19
N LYS A 907 -38.88 51.28 42.18
CA LYS A 907 -39.07 52.18 43.34
C LYS A 907 -40.48 52.74 43.20
N ILE A 908 -41.26 52.81 44.29
CA ILE A 908 -42.75 52.83 44.28
C ILE A 908 -43.25 51.38 44.02
N GLU A 909 -44.02 50.68 44.86
CA GLU A 909 -44.82 51.08 46.03
C GLU A 909 -44.95 49.91 47.05
N SER A 910 -45.22 50.24 48.31
CA SER A 910 -45.64 49.30 49.37
C SER A 910 -47.09 49.56 49.76
N PRO A 911 -47.85 48.56 50.23
CA PRO A 911 -48.65 48.84 51.44
C PRO A 911 -48.81 47.66 52.43
N SER A 912 -48.89 48.07 53.71
CA SER A 912 -49.61 47.48 54.86
C SER A 912 -49.70 45.95 55.00
#